data_AF-A0A7X9ZBW5-F1
#
_entry.id   AF-A0A7X9ZBW5-F1
#
_cell.length_a   1.000
_cell.length_b   1.000
_cell.length_c   1.000
_cell.angle_alpha   90.00
_cell.angle_beta   90.00
_cell.angle_gamma   90.00
#
_symmetry.space_group_name_H-M   'P 1'
#
loop_
_entity.id
_entity.type
_entity.pdbx_description
1 polymer ?
#
loop_
_entity_poly.entity_id
_entity_poly.type
_entity_poly.pdbx_seq_one_letter_code
_entity_poly.pdbx_strand_id
1 'polypeptide(L)'
;MTATTLSFPSPGLLRRWLPSLAWILALGGMVAVLVLHIESVQAARGIQGGFGFLFQAAGFRISESLLAVSPDDPYWMSIAAGLVNTLTVAAVAIPLATALGIALGLMRLSTHPLAARCAAVIVAPLRNTPVLLQLFVWYGLLLRLPDMRQAWSPLPSVLLSNRGLALPAVQGGLPYAAVLLLAVAVGWRAKRRWGNGATFATLAVAALGWTLLPAMQVDLPVKRGLGLQGGWQPSIEFAALLIGLVVFHAAYIADIVRASVRAVPVGLVEAGQAMGLAPWGVLRRVIAPYATRVALPPYANQCLALVKNSTLAIAIGYQELMAVINTAITQTGLALEGIALAVLAYLTVALVLGGGLSAWNARHARHDPGDTHGARLSDRPLWREAGSDPHPWRGKILSAALTVLSAVSAWTLLEWAVMHAVWRGDPAACANAAGACWAAVGENLPLLFFGTMTPADRYPGFIACAALLGGIGLTLGARRLPARVRAATLAVLLLIVVSALTGWPWGGALIGPQRWGGLLVTLILSIAALAAAVPLAFALALLRRSGSRAASLAAAGLVEAVRGVPLVTQLLFASFVLPMLLGGGVSKFSMALAALTLHTACLLAEVLRGALQAIPPGQMMAARALGMGPATAYATVIWPQVRRIAAPAALGVFVGAVKDTSLVSIIGVFDVLGAAKAVVAGTDWRPYHVEVYLAVALLYFAASLALSKVARRMEAHAA
;
A
#
# COMPACT_ATOMS: atom_id res chain seq x y z
N MET A 1 31.91 -14.56 -9.00
CA MET A 1 33.16 -14.42 -9.78
C MET A 1 33.45 -12.95 -9.97
N THR A 2 34.66 -12.55 -9.59
CA THR A 2 35.15 -11.17 -9.45
C THR A 2 35.40 -10.52 -10.81
N ALA A 3 34.63 -9.47 -11.13
CA ALA A 3 34.89 -8.63 -12.28
C ALA A 3 36.19 -7.83 -12.05
N THR A 4 37.20 -8.09 -12.87
CA THR A 4 38.43 -7.32 -12.97
C THR A 4 38.09 -5.91 -13.44
N THR A 5 38.07 -4.98 -12.48
CA THR A 5 38.01 -3.54 -12.73
C THR A 5 39.33 -3.11 -13.37
N LEU A 6 39.26 -2.53 -14.57
CA LEU A 6 40.35 -1.75 -15.16
C LEU A 6 40.86 -0.75 -14.13
N SER A 7 42.12 -0.91 -13.73
CA SER A 7 42.82 -0.08 -12.77
C SER A 7 43.17 1.26 -13.42
N PHE A 8 42.41 2.30 -13.09
CA PHE A 8 42.93 3.68 -13.15
C PHE A 8 44.05 3.83 -12.10
N PRO A 9 45.05 4.71 -12.32
CA PRO A 9 46.09 4.96 -11.34
C PRO A 9 45.43 5.33 -10.02
N SER A 10 45.69 4.55 -8.97
CA SER A 10 45.08 4.74 -7.67
C SER A 10 45.48 6.12 -7.13
N PRO A 11 44.56 7.08 -6.94
CA PRO A 11 44.88 8.24 -6.14
C PRO A 11 45.26 7.74 -4.74
N GLY A 12 46.32 8.31 -4.16
CA GLY A 12 46.82 7.92 -2.83
C GLY A 12 45.69 7.80 -1.82
N LEU A 13 45.84 6.89 -0.85
CA LEU A 13 44.82 6.50 0.12
C LEU A 13 44.06 7.72 0.68
N LEU A 14 44.77 8.81 1.03
CA LEU A 14 44.21 10.10 1.45
C LEU A 14 43.20 10.73 0.46
N ARG A 15 43.51 10.81 -0.84
CA ARG A 15 42.61 11.43 -1.86
C ARG A 15 41.31 10.65 -2.07
N ARG A 16 41.29 9.36 -1.73
CA ARG A 16 40.11 8.50 -1.82
C ARG A 16 39.13 8.72 -0.65
N TRP A 17 39.67 9.04 0.53
CA TRP A 17 38.88 9.24 1.75
C TRP A 17 38.50 10.70 2.01
N LEU A 18 39.31 11.67 1.56
CA LEU A 18 39.04 13.11 1.69
C LEU A 18 37.60 13.53 1.29
N PRO A 19 37.06 13.13 0.13
CA PRO A 19 35.69 13.46 -0.24
C PRO A 19 34.67 12.79 0.68
N SER A 20 34.95 11.56 1.12
CA SER A 20 34.04 10.82 2.00
C SER A 20 34.01 11.42 3.40
N LEU A 21 35.17 11.83 3.93
CA LEU A 21 35.33 12.52 5.20
C LEU A 21 34.66 13.90 5.16
N ALA A 22 34.91 14.70 4.12
CA ALA A 22 34.27 16.00 3.94
C ALA A 22 32.74 15.90 3.89
N TRP A 23 32.21 14.88 3.22
CA TRP A 23 30.76 14.63 3.19
C TRP A 23 30.22 14.13 4.53
N ILE A 24 30.92 13.24 5.25
CA ILE A 24 30.51 12.80 6.59
C ILE A 24 30.49 13.98 7.57
N LEU A 25 31.50 14.85 7.52
CA LEU A 25 31.56 16.06 8.32
C LEU A 25 30.46 17.06 7.92
N ALA A 26 30.17 17.21 6.63
CA ALA A 26 29.07 18.05 6.17
C ALA A 26 27.69 17.50 6.61
N LEU A 27 27.49 16.18 6.52
CA LEU A 27 26.24 15.53 6.95
C LEU A 27 26.09 15.60 8.48
N GLY A 28 27.16 15.30 9.22
CA GLY A 28 27.20 15.39 10.68
C GLY A 28 27.01 16.84 11.16
N GLY A 29 27.63 17.80 10.48
CA GLY A 29 27.44 19.23 10.73
C GLY A 29 26.01 19.68 10.43
N MET A 30 25.41 19.22 9.33
CA MET A 30 24.01 19.51 9.01
C MET A 30 23.05 18.92 10.04
N VAL A 31 23.29 17.69 10.51
CA VAL A 31 22.51 17.08 11.60
C VAL A 31 22.67 17.87 12.90
N ALA A 32 23.89 18.25 13.26
CA ALA A 32 24.15 19.05 14.45
C ALA A 32 23.45 20.41 14.39
N VAL A 33 23.55 21.12 13.25
CA VAL A 33 22.82 22.38 13.03
C VAL A 33 21.32 22.18 13.12
N LEU A 34 20.79 21.08 12.55
CA LEU A 34 19.36 20.78 12.62
C LEU A 34 18.91 20.52 14.07
N VAL A 35 19.69 19.78 14.87
CA VAL A 35 19.41 19.53 16.29
C VAL A 35 19.46 20.82 17.09
N LEU A 36 20.48 21.65 16.91
CA LEU A 36 20.58 22.95 17.58
C LEU A 36 19.43 23.89 17.20
N HIS A 37 19.02 23.87 15.93
CA HIS A 37 17.86 24.62 15.45
C HIS A 37 16.54 24.11 16.02
N ILE A 38 16.40 22.79 16.17
CA ILE A 38 15.25 22.17 16.82
C ILE A 38 15.15 22.62 18.28
N GLU A 39 16.24 22.53 19.03
CA GLU A 39 16.29 22.89 20.44
C GLU A 39 15.94 24.37 20.63
N SER A 40 16.49 25.24 19.78
CA SER A 40 16.19 26.68 19.83
C SER A 40 14.74 27.00 19.52
N VAL A 41 14.12 26.30 18.55
CA VAL A 41 12.70 26.49 18.21
C VAL A 41 11.78 25.93 19.30
N GLN A 42 12.09 24.78 19.88
CA GLN A 42 11.32 24.21 21.00
C GLN A 42 11.38 25.13 22.22
N ALA A 43 12.58 25.62 22.57
CA ALA A 43 12.79 26.56 23.67
C ALA A 43 12.03 27.88 23.44
N ALA A 44 12.04 28.41 22.21
CA ALA A 44 11.29 29.63 21.86
C ALA A 44 9.76 29.47 21.98
N ARG A 45 9.24 28.24 21.95
CA ARG A 45 7.81 27.92 22.10
C ARG A 45 7.43 27.48 23.53
N GLY A 46 8.38 27.54 24.48
CA GLY A 46 8.16 27.07 25.85
C GLY A 46 7.99 25.55 25.97
N ILE A 47 8.40 24.80 24.95
CA ILE A 47 8.32 23.33 24.94
C ILE A 47 9.65 22.79 25.47
N GLN A 48 9.62 22.16 26.64
CA GLN A 48 10.77 21.38 27.11
C GLN A 48 10.81 20.05 26.35
N GLY A 49 11.69 19.97 25.35
CA GLY A 49 11.90 18.76 24.56
C GLY A 49 12.45 17.60 25.38
N GLY A 50 12.45 16.41 24.77
CA GLY A 50 13.03 15.19 25.34
C GLY A 50 12.03 14.09 25.68
N PHE A 51 12.56 12.93 26.07
CA PHE A 51 11.78 11.70 26.27
C PHE A 51 11.20 11.52 27.68
N GLY A 52 11.25 12.56 28.52
CA GLY A 52 10.70 12.50 29.89
C GLY A 52 9.18 12.26 29.93
N PHE A 53 8.45 12.74 28.91
CA PHE A 53 7.00 12.53 28.80
C PHE A 53 6.61 11.04 28.76
N LEU A 54 7.51 10.15 28.32
CA LEU A 54 7.24 8.71 28.24
C LEU A 54 6.84 8.11 29.59
N PHE A 55 7.30 8.71 30.69
CA PHE A 55 7.06 8.25 32.05
C PHE A 55 5.93 9.02 32.75
N GLN A 56 5.28 9.96 32.06
CA GLN A 56 4.11 10.66 32.56
C GLN A 56 2.83 9.87 32.24
N ALA A 57 1.79 10.05 33.05
CA ALA A 57 0.49 9.42 32.83
C ALA A 57 -0.09 9.84 31.46
N ALA A 58 -0.55 8.86 30.69
CA ALA A 58 -1.01 9.07 29.33
C ALA A 58 -2.31 9.89 29.28
N GLY A 59 -3.23 9.68 30.22
CA GLY A 59 -4.49 10.43 30.30
C GLY A 59 -5.52 10.05 29.23
N PHE A 60 -5.32 8.96 28.48
CA PHE A 60 -6.31 8.42 27.53
C PHE A 60 -6.36 6.89 27.60
N ARG A 61 -7.51 6.32 27.24
CA ARG A 61 -7.71 4.87 27.19
C ARG A 61 -7.50 4.34 25.76
N ILE A 62 -6.94 3.14 25.67
CA ILE A 62 -6.92 2.36 24.44
C ILE A 62 -8.13 1.41 24.45
N SER A 63 -9.04 1.59 23.50
CA SER A 63 -10.34 0.89 23.40
C SER A 63 -10.20 -0.61 23.17
N GLU A 64 -9.16 -1.03 22.45
CA GLU A 64 -8.88 -2.43 22.12
C GLU A 64 -7.37 -2.64 22.10
N SER A 65 -6.84 -3.53 22.95
CA SER A 65 -5.44 -3.94 22.94
C SER A 65 -5.24 -5.25 23.69
N LEU A 66 -4.28 -6.07 23.25
CA LEU A 66 -3.85 -7.26 23.99
C LEU A 66 -3.12 -6.90 25.30
N LEU A 67 -2.53 -5.70 25.34
CA LEU A 67 -1.99 -5.11 26.57
C LEU A 67 -3.07 -4.24 27.20
N ALA A 68 -3.50 -4.58 28.42
CA ALA A 68 -4.43 -3.76 29.18
C ALA A 68 -3.69 -2.52 29.70
N VAL A 69 -4.14 -1.34 29.28
CA VAL A 69 -3.55 -0.04 29.64
C VAL A 69 -4.65 0.88 30.19
N SER A 70 -4.45 1.37 31.40
CA SER A 70 -5.26 2.38 32.09
C SER A 70 -4.81 3.80 31.72
N PRO A 71 -5.68 4.82 31.80
CA PRO A 71 -5.28 6.22 31.60
C PRO A 71 -4.19 6.72 32.55
N ASP A 72 -4.06 6.12 33.74
CA ASP A 72 -3.05 6.47 34.73
C ASP A 72 -1.66 5.91 34.39
N ASP A 73 -1.61 4.95 33.46
CA ASP A 73 -0.37 4.31 33.05
C ASP A 73 0.51 5.25 32.20
N PRO A 74 1.84 5.04 32.22
CA PRO A 74 2.76 5.90 31.49
C PRO A 74 2.62 5.81 29.96
N TYR A 75 2.94 6.90 29.26
CA TYR A 75 2.88 6.98 27.79
C TYR A 75 3.61 5.85 27.06
N TRP A 76 4.77 5.38 27.56
CA TRP A 76 5.49 4.28 26.91
C TRP A 76 4.66 2.99 26.82
N MET A 77 3.77 2.74 27.79
CA MET A 77 2.93 1.55 27.83
C MET A 77 1.77 1.67 26.83
N SER A 78 1.20 2.88 26.69
CA SER A 78 0.22 3.18 25.64
C SER A 78 0.84 3.02 24.24
N ILE A 79 2.06 3.53 24.02
CA ILE A 79 2.78 3.39 22.73
C ILE A 79 3.09 1.90 22.45
N ALA A 80 3.51 1.14 23.47
CA ALA A 80 3.73 -0.30 23.35
C ALA A 80 2.44 -1.07 22.99
N ALA A 81 1.31 -0.71 23.61
CA ALA A 81 -0.01 -1.25 23.26
C ALA A 81 -0.38 -0.94 21.80
N GLY A 82 -0.14 0.30 21.34
CA GLY A 82 -0.31 0.67 19.93
C GLY A 82 0.56 -0.18 18.98
N LEU A 83 1.83 -0.42 19.34
CA LEU A 83 2.72 -1.31 18.58
C LEU A 83 2.20 -2.75 18.55
N VAL A 84 1.71 -3.27 19.68
CA VAL A 84 1.11 -4.61 19.74
C VAL A 84 -0.13 -4.70 18.86
N ASN A 85 -0.97 -3.67 18.79
CA ASN A 85 -2.11 -3.62 17.88
C ASN A 85 -1.68 -3.65 16.41
N THR A 86 -0.69 -2.84 16.03
CA THR A 86 -0.10 -2.86 14.68
C THR A 86 0.40 -4.26 14.32
N LEU A 87 1.13 -4.92 15.23
CA LEU A 87 1.66 -6.27 15.01
C LEU A 87 0.56 -7.33 14.97
N THR A 88 -0.50 -7.18 15.77
CA THR A 88 -1.65 -8.09 15.80
C THR A 88 -2.40 -8.05 14.48
N VAL A 89 -2.71 -6.85 13.98
CA VAL A 89 -3.32 -6.65 12.66
C VAL A 89 -2.45 -7.29 11.58
N ALA A 90 -1.14 -7.06 11.58
CA ALA A 90 -0.23 -7.65 10.60
C ALA A 90 -0.18 -9.19 10.69
N ALA A 91 -0.13 -9.74 11.91
CA ALA A 91 -0.06 -11.18 12.15
C ALA A 91 -1.32 -11.93 11.66
N VAL A 92 -2.49 -11.30 11.73
CA VAL A 92 -3.75 -11.88 11.24
C VAL A 92 -3.96 -11.60 9.74
N ALA A 93 -3.67 -10.38 9.29
CA ALA A 93 -3.95 -9.97 7.91
C ALA A 93 -3.00 -10.62 6.90
N ILE A 94 -1.70 -10.83 7.21
CA ILE A 94 -0.74 -11.42 6.27
C ILE A 94 -1.17 -12.85 5.84
N PRO A 95 -1.47 -13.80 6.75
CA PRO A 95 -1.92 -15.13 6.38
C PRO A 95 -3.22 -15.12 5.58
N LEU A 96 -4.21 -14.32 5.99
CA LEU A 96 -5.51 -14.23 5.31
C LEU A 96 -5.37 -13.63 3.90
N ALA A 97 -4.62 -12.54 3.75
CA ALA A 97 -4.33 -11.94 2.46
C ALA A 97 -3.57 -12.91 1.54
N THR A 98 -2.68 -13.71 2.11
CA THR A 98 -1.90 -14.72 1.36
C THR A 98 -2.79 -15.86 0.88
N ALA A 99 -3.64 -16.40 1.75
CA ALA A 99 -4.57 -17.47 1.39
C ALA A 99 -5.55 -17.01 0.29
N LEU A 100 -6.19 -15.84 0.49
CA LEU A 100 -7.10 -15.25 -0.48
C LEU A 100 -6.37 -14.88 -1.79
N GLY A 101 -5.17 -14.31 -1.69
CA GLY A 101 -4.36 -13.93 -2.85
C GLY A 101 -3.91 -15.12 -3.68
N ILE A 102 -3.49 -16.22 -3.06
CA ILE A 102 -3.18 -17.48 -3.76
C ILE A 102 -4.44 -18.03 -4.44
N ALA A 103 -5.58 -18.06 -3.74
CA ALA A 103 -6.84 -18.54 -4.32
C ALA A 103 -7.24 -17.71 -5.55
N LEU A 104 -7.26 -16.38 -5.44
CA LEU A 104 -7.57 -15.48 -6.57
C LEU A 104 -6.52 -15.58 -7.68
N GLY A 105 -5.23 -15.73 -7.35
CA GLY A 105 -4.15 -15.89 -8.31
C GLY A 105 -4.27 -17.17 -9.15
N LEU A 106 -4.57 -18.29 -8.49
CA LEU A 106 -4.84 -19.57 -9.15
C LEU A 106 -6.13 -19.52 -9.98
N MET A 107 -7.18 -18.87 -9.46
CA MET A 107 -8.44 -18.69 -10.20
C MET A 107 -8.22 -17.89 -11.50
N ARG A 108 -7.32 -16.90 -11.50
CA ARG A 108 -6.91 -16.15 -12.71
C ARG A 108 -6.05 -16.95 -13.69
N LEU A 109 -5.44 -18.04 -13.25
CA LEU A 109 -4.67 -18.96 -14.09
C LEU A 109 -5.52 -20.14 -14.60
N SER A 110 -6.75 -20.29 -14.08
CA SER A 110 -7.67 -21.35 -14.49
C SER A 110 -7.93 -21.31 -16.00
N THR A 111 -8.02 -22.48 -16.61
CA THR A 111 -8.47 -22.67 -18.00
C THR A 111 -9.92 -22.25 -18.18
N HIS A 112 -10.71 -22.22 -17.10
CA HIS A 112 -12.11 -21.84 -17.13
C HIS A 112 -12.26 -20.32 -17.30
N PRO A 113 -12.82 -19.83 -18.43
CA PRO A 113 -12.81 -18.41 -18.76
C PRO A 113 -13.64 -17.58 -17.78
N LEU A 114 -14.77 -18.11 -17.31
CA LEU A 114 -15.63 -17.39 -16.37
C LEU A 114 -14.97 -17.19 -15.00
N ALA A 115 -14.41 -18.25 -14.39
CA ALA A 115 -13.65 -18.14 -13.15
C ALA A 115 -12.49 -17.13 -13.25
N ALA A 116 -11.71 -17.17 -14.34
CA ALA A 116 -10.63 -16.23 -14.57
C ALA A 116 -11.13 -14.78 -14.73
N ARG A 117 -12.29 -14.58 -15.38
CA ARG A 117 -12.94 -13.26 -15.52
C ARG A 117 -13.51 -12.75 -14.19
N CYS A 118 -14.20 -13.58 -13.41
CA CYS A 118 -14.71 -13.21 -12.09
C CYS A 118 -13.56 -12.75 -11.17
N ALA A 119 -12.46 -13.51 -11.13
CA ALA A 119 -11.28 -13.14 -10.38
C ALA A 119 -10.67 -11.81 -10.87
N ALA A 120 -10.65 -11.57 -12.19
CA ALA A 120 -10.15 -10.30 -12.75
C ALA A 120 -11.07 -9.11 -12.40
N VAL A 121 -12.39 -9.30 -12.42
CA VAL A 121 -13.38 -8.28 -12.04
C VAL A 121 -13.29 -7.94 -10.55
N ILE A 122 -12.97 -8.90 -9.68
CA ILE A 122 -12.75 -8.65 -8.24
C ILE A 122 -11.40 -7.95 -8.01
N VAL A 123 -10.31 -8.45 -8.60
CA VAL A 123 -8.95 -7.95 -8.35
C VAL A 123 -8.76 -6.53 -8.91
N ALA A 124 -9.38 -6.19 -10.05
CA ALA A 124 -9.12 -4.91 -10.71
C ALA A 124 -9.55 -3.69 -9.87
N PRO A 125 -10.77 -3.58 -9.32
CA PRO A 125 -11.16 -2.46 -8.45
C PRO A 125 -10.33 -2.39 -7.17
N LEU A 126 -10.11 -3.52 -6.51
CA LEU A 126 -9.33 -3.59 -5.26
C LEU A 126 -7.90 -3.08 -5.44
N ARG A 127 -7.26 -3.36 -6.58
CA ARG A 127 -5.91 -2.88 -6.88
C ARG A 127 -5.88 -1.41 -7.29
N ASN A 128 -6.93 -0.94 -7.96
CA ASN A 128 -6.97 0.37 -8.62
C ASN A 128 -7.79 1.43 -7.85
N THR A 129 -8.10 1.19 -6.58
CA THR A 129 -8.70 2.18 -5.68
C THR A 129 -7.80 2.40 -4.45
N PRO A 130 -7.80 3.59 -3.85
CA PRO A 130 -7.01 3.87 -2.65
C PRO A 130 -7.42 2.96 -1.50
N VAL A 131 -6.44 2.39 -0.80
CA VAL A 131 -6.71 1.52 0.35
C VAL A 131 -7.44 2.28 1.46
N LEU A 132 -7.07 3.54 1.71
CA LEU A 132 -7.75 4.39 2.69
C LEU A 132 -9.24 4.53 2.40
N LEU A 133 -9.60 4.73 1.13
CA LEU A 133 -11.00 4.79 0.70
C LEU A 133 -11.71 3.44 0.86
N GLN A 134 -11.02 2.33 0.57
CA GLN A 134 -11.57 1.00 0.86
C GLN A 134 -11.86 0.81 2.34
N LEU A 135 -10.99 1.29 3.24
CA LEU A 135 -11.24 1.23 4.68
C LEU A 135 -12.55 1.94 5.05
N PHE A 136 -12.80 3.12 4.48
CA PHE A 136 -14.06 3.85 4.70
C PHE A 136 -15.28 3.12 4.13
N VAL A 137 -15.17 2.50 2.95
CA VAL A 137 -16.25 1.68 2.37
C VAL A 137 -16.55 0.48 3.27
N TRP A 138 -15.54 -0.28 3.68
CA TRP A 138 -15.72 -1.45 4.54
C TRP A 138 -16.26 -1.08 5.92
N TYR A 139 -15.72 -0.03 6.53
CA TYR A 139 -16.22 0.50 7.79
C TYR A 139 -17.69 0.89 7.68
N GLY A 140 -18.05 1.60 6.62
CA GLY A 140 -19.43 1.97 6.33
C GLY A 140 -20.38 0.77 6.13
N LEU A 141 -19.95 -0.22 5.35
CA LEU A 141 -20.71 -1.45 5.16
C LEU A 141 -20.97 -2.18 6.49
N LEU A 142 -20.01 -2.19 7.41
CA LEU A 142 -20.19 -2.78 8.74
C LEU A 142 -21.14 -1.95 9.61
N LEU A 143 -21.19 -0.63 9.45
CA LEU A 143 -22.17 0.22 10.15
C LEU A 143 -23.63 -0.02 9.68
N ARG A 144 -23.83 -0.60 8.49
CA ARG A 144 -25.16 -1.00 7.98
C ARG A 144 -25.66 -2.33 8.55
N LEU A 145 -24.84 -3.05 9.28
CA LEU A 145 -25.27 -4.28 9.93
C LEU A 145 -26.39 -4.00 10.95
N PRO A 146 -27.20 -5.01 11.31
CA PRO A 146 -28.28 -4.84 12.28
C PRO A 146 -27.76 -4.27 13.61
N ASP A 147 -28.59 -3.48 14.27
CA ASP A 147 -28.27 -2.97 15.60
C ASP A 147 -28.07 -4.13 16.59
N MET A 148 -27.33 -3.87 17.68
CA MET A 148 -26.94 -4.88 18.67
C MET A 148 -28.13 -5.69 19.21
N ARG A 149 -29.32 -5.06 19.28
CA ARG A 149 -30.58 -5.72 19.69
C ARG A 149 -31.03 -6.79 18.70
N GLN A 150 -30.84 -6.54 17.41
CA GLN A 150 -31.22 -7.42 16.30
C GLN A 150 -30.01 -8.18 15.74
N ALA A 151 -28.92 -8.32 16.52
CA ALA A 151 -27.70 -8.95 16.06
C ALA A 151 -27.98 -10.31 15.41
N TRP A 152 -27.50 -10.46 14.19
CA TRP A 152 -27.75 -11.62 13.34
C TRP A 152 -26.84 -12.78 13.76
N SER A 153 -27.37 -14.00 13.84
CA SER A 153 -26.63 -15.21 14.24
C SER A 153 -26.48 -16.18 13.07
N PRO A 154 -25.45 -16.01 12.21
CA PRO A 154 -25.25 -16.90 11.05
C PRO A 154 -24.85 -18.32 11.46
N LEU A 155 -24.16 -18.47 12.59
CA LEU A 155 -23.75 -19.74 13.19
C LEU A 155 -24.11 -19.73 14.67
N PRO A 156 -24.31 -20.90 15.30
CA PRO A 156 -24.42 -20.98 16.76
C PRO A 156 -23.23 -20.29 17.41
N SER A 157 -23.46 -19.38 18.36
CA SER A 157 -22.42 -18.62 19.09
C SER A 157 -21.56 -17.64 18.26
N VAL A 158 -21.97 -17.30 17.04
CA VAL A 158 -21.40 -16.17 16.27
C VAL A 158 -22.48 -15.11 16.13
N LEU A 159 -22.24 -13.90 16.63
CA LEU A 159 -23.20 -12.80 16.57
C LEU A 159 -22.60 -11.63 15.79
N LEU A 160 -23.33 -11.13 14.80
CA LEU A 160 -22.91 -10.02 13.95
C LEU A 160 -23.83 -8.82 14.17
N SER A 161 -23.23 -7.65 14.41
CA SER A 161 -23.96 -6.40 14.63
C SER A 161 -23.19 -5.19 14.09
N ASN A 162 -23.85 -4.03 14.08
CA ASN A 162 -23.22 -2.71 13.91
C ASN A 162 -22.25 -2.32 15.05
N ARG A 163 -21.90 -3.24 15.96
CA ARG A 163 -20.83 -3.09 16.96
C ARG A 163 -19.69 -4.08 16.77
N GLY A 164 -19.73 -4.88 15.70
CA GLY A 164 -18.69 -5.82 15.34
C GLY A 164 -19.17 -7.26 15.35
N LEU A 165 -18.18 -8.16 15.30
CA LEU A 165 -18.36 -9.60 15.27
C LEU A 165 -18.04 -10.15 16.65
N ALA A 166 -19.01 -10.79 17.31
CA ALA A 166 -18.76 -11.52 18.55
C ALA A 166 -18.52 -12.99 18.24
N LEU A 167 -17.33 -13.48 18.63
CA LEU A 167 -16.87 -14.85 18.46
C LEU A 167 -16.70 -15.51 19.83
N PRO A 168 -16.77 -16.85 19.92
CA PRO A 168 -16.34 -17.56 21.12
C PRO A 168 -14.88 -17.22 21.45
N ALA A 169 -14.65 -16.68 22.65
CA ALA A 169 -13.30 -16.43 23.14
C ALA A 169 -12.78 -17.69 23.83
N VAL A 170 -11.53 -18.05 23.56
CA VAL A 170 -10.83 -19.07 24.34
C VAL A 170 -9.95 -18.38 25.36
N GLN A 171 -10.40 -18.34 26.61
CA GLN A 171 -9.62 -17.85 27.73
C GLN A 171 -8.61 -18.91 28.18
N GLY A 172 -7.39 -18.48 28.50
CA GLY A 172 -6.30 -19.38 28.90
C GLY A 172 -5.60 -20.09 27.73
N GLY A 173 -5.87 -19.73 26.47
CA GLY A 173 -5.30 -20.41 25.30
C GLY A 173 -3.84 -20.07 24.96
N LEU A 174 -3.36 -18.90 25.39
CA LEU A 174 -1.98 -18.44 25.16
C LEU A 174 -0.89 -19.42 25.66
N PRO A 175 -0.95 -19.98 26.88
CA PRO A 175 0.04 -20.96 27.32
C PRO A 175 0.04 -22.24 26.49
N TYR A 176 -1.12 -22.69 26.00
CA TYR A 176 -1.21 -23.85 25.10
C TYR A 176 -0.56 -23.55 23.73
N ALA A 177 -0.82 -22.37 23.18
CA ALA A 177 -0.19 -21.91 21.95
C ALA A 177 1.33 -21.77 22.11
N ALA A 178 1.81 -21.28 23.26
CA ALA A 178 3.23 -21.17 23.57
C ALA A 178 3.91 -22.54 23.67
N VAL A 179 3.30 -23.51 24.37
CA VAL A 179 3.81 -24.90 24.45
C VAL A 179 3.87 -25.53 23.06
N LEU A 180 2.84 -25.35 22.23
CA LEU A 180 2.83 -25.87 20.85
C LEU A 180 3.92 -25.23 19.99
N LEU A 181 4.08 -23.90 20.04
CA LEU A 181 5.10 -23.18 19.28
C LEU A 181 6.52 -23.56 19.73
N LEU A 182 6.75 -23.70 21.03
CA LEU A 182 8.02 -24.21 21.58
C LEU A 182 8.26 -25.65 21.13
N ALA A 183 7.26 -26.52 21.20
CA ALA A 183 7.37 -27.91 20.77
C ALA A 183 7.73 -28.01 19.28
N VAL A 184 7.12 -27.19 18.44
CA VAL A 184 7.42 -27.12 17.01
C VAL A 184 8.81 -26.56 16.78
N ALA A 185 9.20 -25.48 17.45
CA ALA A 185 10.52 -24.85 17.27
C ALA A 185 11.66 -25.75 17.76
N VAL A 186 11.54 -26.30 18.98
CA VAL A 186 12.50 -27.21 19.58
C VAL A 186 12.51 -28.53 18.83
N GLY A 187 11.35 -29.10 18.50
CA GLY A 187 11.21 -30.34 17.74
C GLY A 187 11.79 -30.24 16.32
N TRP A 188 11.61 -29.11 15.64
CA TRP A 188 12.24 -28.84 14.34
C TRP A 188 13.76 -28.74 14.43
N ARG A 189 14.27 -28.08 15.49
CA ARG A 189 15.71 -27.93 15.73
C ARG A 189 16.36 -29.25 16.14
N ALA A 190 15.67 -30.02 17.00
CA ALA A 190 16.09 -31.32 17.49
C ALA A 190 16.04 -32.38 16.37
N LYS A 191 15.02 -32.36 15.50
CA LYS A 191 14.94 -33.20 14.29
C LYS A 191 16.14 -33.01 13.37
N ARG A 192 16.55 -31.75 13.16
CA ARG A 192 17.71 -31.41 12.33
C ARG A 192 19.03 -31.88 12.91
N ARG A 193 19.14 -31.99 14.24
CA ARG A 193 20.39 -32.35 14.92
C ARG A 193 20.48 -33.84 15.20
N TRP A 194 19.40 -34.46 15.70
CA TRP A 194 19.38 -35.80 16.31
C TRP A 194 18.34 -36.75 15.69
N GLY A 195 17.71 -36.38 14.57
CA GLY A 195 16.78 -37.24 13.84
C GLY A 195 15.37 -37.32 14.43
N ASN A 196 14.55 -38.26 13.92
CA ASN A 196 13.12 -38.32 14.24
C ASN A 196 12.81 -38.65 15.71
N GLY A 197 13.70 -39.38 16.41
CA GLY A 197 13.52 -39.73 17.83
C GLY A 197 13.42 -38.51 18.76
N ALA A 198 14.16 -37.45 18.46
CA ALA A 198 14.11 -36.22 19.24
C ALA A 198 12.83 -35.40 18.98
N THR A 199 12.16 -35.62 17.84
CA THR A 199 10.81 -35.07 17.59
C THR A 199 9.77 -35.75 18.49
N PHE A 200 9.86 -37.07 18.68
CA PHE A 200 8.96 -37.78 19.58
C PHE A 200 9.17 -37.37 21.04
N ALA A 201 10.43 -37.20 21.49
CA ALA A 201 10.73 -36.71 22.84
C ALA A 201 10.19 -35.30 23.10
N THR A 202 10.35 -34.39 22.13
CA THR A 202 9.82 -33.01 22.23
C THR A 202 8.30 -32.96 22.21
N LEU A 203 7.64 -33.81 21.41
CA LEU A 203 6.19 -33.97 21.43
C LEU A 203 5.68 -34.58 22.75
N ALA A 204 6.41 -35.53 23.34
CA ALA A 204 6.06 -36.12 24.64
C ALA A 204 6.16 -35.09 25.78
N VAL A 205 7.23 -34.28 25.80
CA VAL A 205 7.39 -33.18 26.76
C VAL A 205 6.31 -32.12 26.56
N ALA A 206 5.94 -31.82 25.31
CA ALA A 206 4.86 -30.89 25.00
C ALA A 206 3.49 -31.42 25.43
N ALA A 207 3.23 -32.71 25.25
CA ALA A 207 2.01 -33.36 25.71
C ALA A 207 1.91 -33.37 27.23
N LEU A 208 3.02 -33.63 27.94
CA LEU A 208 3.07 -33.51 29.41
C LEU A 208 2.84 -32.06 29.85
N GLY A 209 3.51 -31.10 29.21
CA GLY A 209 3.28 -29.67 29.46
C GLY A 209 1.83 -29.26 29.21
N TRP A 210 1.18 -29.84 28.19
CA TRP A 210 -0.23 -29.61 27.88
C TRP A 210 -1.16 -30.07 29.01
N THR A 211 -0.87 -31.22 29.64
CA THR A 211 -1.68 -31.75 30.76
C THR A 211 -1.55 -30.94 32.05
N LEU A 212 -0.47 -30.16 32.19
CA LEU A 212 -0.21 -29.33 33.36
C LEU A 212 -0.82 -27.92 33.27
N LEU A 213 -1.39 -27.56 32.12
CA LEU A 213 -2.00 -26.25 31.90
C LEU A 213 -3.46 -26.21 32.37
N PRO A 214 -3.92 -25.09 32.96
CA PRO A 214 -5.31 -24.92 33.39
C PRO A 214 -6.26 -25.00 32.20
N ALA A 215 -7.36 -25.72 32.37
CA ALA A 215 -8.32 -26.00 31.31
C ALA A 215 -8.77 -24.74 30.57
N MET A 216 -8.73 -24.78 29.23
CA MET A 216 -9.23 -23.72 28.38
C MET A 216 -10.72 -23.50 28.67
N GLN A 217 -11.08 -22.26 29.02
CA GLN A 217 -12.47 -21.87 29.16
C GLN A 217 -12.94 -21.22 27.86
N VAL A 218 -13.99 -21.77 27.25
CA VAL A 218 -14.63 -21.17 26.07
C VAL A 218 -15.74 -20.26 26.56
N ASP A 219 -15.49 -18.96 26.47
CA ASP A 219 -16.45 -17.92 26.79
C ASP A 219 -17.30 -17.64 25.55
N LEU A 220 -18.58 -17.99 25.61
CA LEU A 220 -19.52 -17.87 24.50
C LEU A 220 -20.20 -16.49 24.53
N PRO A 221 -20.31 -15.79 23.38
CA PRO A 221 -21.01 -14.51 23.34
C PRO A 221 -22.52 -14.72 23.51
N VAL A 222 -23.10 -14.08 24.52
CA VAL A 222 -24.54 -14.14 24.82
C VAL A 222 -25.15 -12.74 24.77
N LYS A 223 -26.35 -12.63 24.20
CA LYS A 223 -27.17 -11.41 24.28
C LYS A 223 -27.66 -11.24 25.72
N ARG A 224 -27.18 -10.21 26.44
CA ARG A 224 -27.65 -9.88 27.81
C ARG A 224 -27.90 -8.39 27.94
N GLY A 225 -29.14 -8.02 28.29
CA GLY A 225 -29.55 -6.63 28.44
C GLY A 225 -29.49 -5.85 27.13
N LEU A 226 -28.90 -4.65 27.17
CA LEU A 226 -28.75 -3.77 26.00
C LEU A 226 -27.55 -4.12 25.10
N GLY A 227 -26.79 -5.18 25.41
CA GLY A 227 -25.61 -5.55 24.62
C GLY A 227 -25.22 -7.02 24.62
N LEU A 228 -23.99 -7.27 24.14
CA LEU A 228 -23.37 -8.59 24.03
C LEU A 228 -22.37 -8.73 25.19
N GLN A 229 -22.46 -9.82 25.93
CA GLN A 229 -21.52 -10.17 27.00
C GLN A 229 -20.81 -11.47 26.68
N GLY A 230 -19.55 -11.56 27.09
CA GLY A 230 -18.69 -12.71 26.82
C GLY A 230 -18.23 -12.78 25.37
N GLY A 231 -17.32 -13.72 25.11
CA GLY A 231 -16.71 -13.90 23.81
C GLY A 231 -15.70 -12.81 23.44
N TRP A 232 -14.96 -13.05 22.36
CA TRP A 232 -14.06 -12.06 21.78
C TRP A 232 -14.88 -11.20 20.83
N GLN A 233 -14.93 -9.90 21.12
CA GLN A 233 -15.74 -8.93 20.38
C GLN A 233 -14.81 -7.88 19.76
N PRO A 234 -14.11 -8.19 18.65
CA PRO A 234 -13.35 -7.20 17.91
C PRO A 234 -14.23 -6.02 17.52
N SER A 235 -13.69 -4.83 17.71
CA SER A 235 -14.26 -3.57 17.27
C SER A 235 -14.53 -3.57 15.77
N ILE A 236 -15.48 -2.73 15.36
CA ILE A 236 -15.82 -2.55 13.94
C ILE A 236 -14.62 -1.99 13.19
N GLU A 237 -13.87 -1.10 13.84
CA GLU A 237 -12.66 -0.47 13.31
C GLU A 237 -11.60 -1.54 13.02
N PHE A 238 -11.38 -2.49 13.94
CA PHE A 238 -10.50 -3.64 13.70
C PHE A 238 -11.00 -4.50 12.53
N ALA A 239 -12.29 -4.83 12.49
CA ALA A 239 -12.86 -5.64 11.43
C ALA A 239 -12.76 -4.96 10.04
N ALA A 240 -13.06 -3.66 9.97
CA ALA A 240 -12.94 -2.85 8.75
C ALA A 240 -11.49 -2.77 8.27
N LEU A 241 -10.56 -2.53 9.20
CA LEU A 241 -9.13 -2.53 8.92
C LEU A 241 -8.66 -3.88 8.38
N LEU A 242 -9.03 -4.97 9.07
CA LEU A 242 -8.65 -6.32 8.71
C LEU A 242 -9.19 -6.70 7.33
N ILE A 243 -10.48 -6.52 7.09
CA ILE A 243 -11.11 -6.83 5.79
C ILE A 243 -10.44 -6.01 4.70
N GLY A 244 -10.33 -4.69 4.88
CA GLY A 244 -9.77 -3.78 3.88
C GLY A 244 -8.32 -4.09 3.52
N LEU A 245 -7.46 -4.33 4.52
CA LEU A 245 -6.07 -4.73 4.26
C LEU A 245 -6.00 -6.12 3.61
N VAL A 246 -6.81 -7.09 4.06
CA VAL A 246 -6.81 -8.45 3.49
C VAL A 246 -7.20 -8.44 2.02
N VAL A 247 -8.31 -7.80 1.65
CA VAL A 247 -8.77 -7.80 0.25
C VAL A 247 -7.83 -6.99 -0.65
N PHE A 248 -7.32 -5.86 -0.16
CA PHE A 248 -6.38 -5.03 -0.90
C PHE A 248 -5.08 -5.79 -1.17
N HIS A 249 -4.45 -6.34 -0.14
CA HIS A 249 -3.17 -7.05 -0.28
C HIS A 249 -3.36 -8.38 -1.03
N ALA A 250 -4.49 -9.09 -0.87
CA ALA A 250 -4.80 -10.28 -1.64
C ALA A 250 -4.86 -10.02 -3.15
N ALA A 251 -5.41 -8.87 -3.58
CA ALA A 251 -5.47 -8.50 -4.99
C ALA A 251 -4.06 -8.35 -5.61
N TYR A 252 -3.11 -7.76 -4.87
CA TYR A 252 -1.71 -7.67 -5.30
C TYR A 252 -1.00 -9.03 -5.25
N ILE A 253 -1.21 -9.83 -4.19
CA ILE A 253 -0.65 -11.18 -4.08
C ILE A 253 -1.15 -12.08 -5.23
N ALA A 254 -2.41 -11.95 -5.65
CA ALA A 254 -2.96 -12.67 -6.79
C ALA A 254 -2.22 -12.35 -8.10
N ASP A 255 -1.83 -11.09 -8.31
CA ASP A 255 -1.00 -10.68 -9.45
C ASP A 255 0.43 -11.24 -9.34
N ILE A 256 1.01 -11.24 -8.13
CA ILE A 256 2.33 -11.84 -7.87
C ILE A 256 2.31 -13.32 -8.21
N VAL A 257 1.37 -14.09 -7.63
CA VAL A 257 1.23 -15.53 -7.89
C VAL A 257 1.06 -15.82 -9.38
N ARG A 258 0.19 -15.06 -10.06
CA ARG A 258 -0.03 -15.19 -11.51
C ARG A 258 1.25 -14.92 -12.31
N ALA A 259 1.97 -13.83 -11.99
CA ALA A 259 3.20 -13.45 -12.68
C ALA A 259 4.31 -14.49 -12.45
N SER A 260 4.42 -15.01 -11.23
CA SER A 260 5.43 -16.00 -10.86
C SER A 260 5.19 -17.36 -11.50
N VAL A 261 3.94 -17.82 -11.63
CA VAL A 261 3.63 -19.05 -12.39
C VAL A 261 3.96 -18.87 -13.86
N ARG A 262 3.62 -17.71 -14.46
CA ARG A 262 3.93 -17.44 -15.87
C ARG A 262 5.43 -17.30 -16.16
N ALA A 263 6.23 -16.96 -15.16
CA ALA A 263 7.68 -16.85 -15.29
C ALA A 263 8.40 -18.20 -15.38
N VAL A 264 7.72 -19.32 -15.08
CA VAL A 264 8.30 -20.67 -15.14
C VAL A 264 8.68 -21.01 -16.60
N PRO A 265 9.92 -21.48 -16.87
CA PRO A 265 10.33 -21.97 -18.18
C PRO A 265 9.50 -23.17 -18.64
N VAL A 266 9.08 -23.17 -19.91
CA VAL A 266 8.28 -24.23 -20.53
C VAL A 266 9.05 -25.55 -20.54
N GLY A 267 10.35 -25.52 -20.82
CA GLY A 267 11.19 -26.72 -20.87
C GLY A 267 11.24 -27.51 -19.55
N LEU A 268 11.08 -26.85 -18.39
CA LEU A 268 10.97 -27.57 -17.11
C LEU A 268 9.66 -28.35 -17.00
N VAL A 269 8.59 -27.79 -17.55
CA VAL A 269 7.26 -28.41 -17.54
C VAL A 269 7.23 -29.58 -18.54
N GLU A 270 7.75 -29.38 -19.75
CA GLU A 270 7.87 -30.42 -20.77
C GLU A 270 8.78 -31.58 -20.31
N ALA A 271 9.91 -31.28 -19.65
CA ALA A 271 10.77 -32.31 -19.06
C ALA A 271 10.04 -33.11 -17.97
N GLY A 272 9.26 -32.44 -17.12
CA GLY A 272 8.43 -33.11 -16.13
C GLY A 272 7.41 -34.07 -16.74
N GLN A 273 6.76 -33.64 -17.83
CA GLN A 273 5.82 -34.47 -18.59
C GLN A 273 6.51 -35.63 -19.29
N ALA A 274 7.69 -35.41 -19.87
CA ALA A 274 8.51 -36.46 -20.51
C ALA A 274 8.97 -37.52 -19.50
N MET A 275 9.19 -37.14 -18.23
CA MET A 275 9.43 -38.08 -17.11
C MET A 275 8.17 -38.78 -16.59
N GLY A 276 7.02 -38.61 -17.25
CA GLY A 276 5.75 -39.27 -16.87
C GLY A 276 5.04 -38.65 -15.67
N LEU A 277 5.38 -37.42 -15.27
CA LEU A 277 4.65 -36.74 -14.19
C LEU A 277 3.24 -36.36 -14.64
N ALA A 278 2.23 -36.78 -13.88
CA ALA A 278 0.86 -36.30 -14.03
C ALA A 278 0.79 -34.76 -13.83
N PRO A 279 -0.23 -34.06 -14.35
CA PRO A 279 -0.36 -32.61 -14.23
C PRO A 279 -0.25 -32.06 -12.80
N TRP A 280 -0.81 -32.78 -11.81
CA TRP A 280 -0.65 -32.42 -10.40
C TRP A 280 0.78 -32.62 -9.88
N GLY A 281 1.46 -33.67 -10.37
CA GLY A 281 2.88 -33.90 -10.10
C GLY A 281 3.76 -32.80 -10.67
N VAL A 282 3.50 -32.37 -11.91
CA VAL A 282 4.16 -31.24 -12.56
C VAL A 282 3.91 -29.94 -11.78
N LEU A 283 2.66 -29.66 -11.42
CA LEU A 283 2.30 -28.47 -10.64
C LEU A 283 3.04 -28.44 -9.30
N ARG A 284 2.97 -29.54 -8.53
CA ARG A 284 3.51 -29.59 -7.17
C ARG A 284 5.03 -29.69 -7.11
N ARG A 285 5.67 -30.40 -8.05
CA ARG A 285 7.12 -30.69 -8.02
C ARG A 285 7.96 -29.78 -8.91
N VAL A 286 7.38 -29.17 -9.94
CA VAL A 286 8.10 -28.31 -10.90
C VAL A 286 7.64 -26.86 -10.79
N ILE A 287 6.36 -26.59 -11.04
CA ILE A 287 5.83 -25.23 -11.16
C ILE A 287 5.83 -24.53 -9.80
N ALA A 288 5.23 -25.13 -8.76
CA ALA A 288 5.09 -24.48 -7.45
C ALA A 288 6.43 -24.15 -6.79
N PRO A 289 7.45 -25.03 -6.76
CA PRO A 289 8.76 -24.71 -6.19
C PRO A 289 9.50 -23.62 -6.95
N TYR A 290 9.34 -23.54 -8.27
CA TYR A 290 9.94 -22.47 -9.07
C TYR A 290 9.19 -21.15 -8.89
N ALA A 291 7.86 -21.17 -9.02
CA ALA A 291 7.00 -20.00 -8.90
C ALA A 291 7.09 -19.37 -7.50
N THR A 292 7.15 -20.17 -6.43
CA THR A 292 7.33 -19.65 -5.06
C THR A 292 8.64 -18.88 -4.89
N ARG A 293 9.74 -19.33 -5.52
CA ARG A 293 11.01 -18.59 -5.51
C ARG A 293 10.92 -17.25 -6.24
N VAL A 294 10.27 -17.24 -7.41
CA VAL A 294 10.04 -16.00 -8.18
C VAL A 294 9.08 -15.06 -7.44
N ALA A 295 8.09 -15.59 -6.72
CA ALA A 295 7.09 -14.82 -5.97
C ALA A 295 7.65 -14.19 -4.69
N LEU A 296 8.69 -14.78 -4.10
CA LEU A 296 9.13 -14.42 -2.77
C LEU A 296 9.58 -12.95 -2.65
N PRO A 297 10.48 -12.39 -3.48
CA PRO A 297 10.89 -10.99 -3.35
C PRO A 297 9.71 -9.99 -3.42
N PRO A 298 8.80 -10.05 -4.42
CA PRO A 298 7.65 -9.15 -4.44
C PRO A 298 6.64 -9.45 -3.32
N TYR A 299 6.50 -10.71 -2.89
CA TYR A 299 5.66 -11.08 -1.73
C TYR A 299 6.17 -10.48 -0.42
N ALA A 300 7.48 -10.50 -0.19
CA ALA A 300 8.12 -9.88 0.97
C ALA A 300 7.84 -8.37 1.02
N ASN A 301 7.95 -7.69 -0.13
CA ASN A 301 7.58 -6.28 -0.27
C ASN A 301 6.10 -6.05 0.04
N GLN A 302 5.21 -6.96 -0.37
CA GLN A 302 3.78 -6.84 -0.08
C GLN A 302 3.45 -7.01 1.42
N CYS A 303 4.20 -7.86 2.14
CA CYS A 303 4.09 -8.00 3.59
C CYS A 303 4.54 -6.72 4.31
N LEU A 304 5.66 -6.13 3.89
CA LEU A 304 6.15 -4.84 4.41
C LEU A 304 5.17 -3.71 4.12
N ALA A 305 4.57 -3.70 2.92
CA ALA A 305 3.54 -2.74 2.55
C ALA A 305 2.29 -2.90 3.43
N LEU A 306 1.90 -4.12 3.78
CA LEU A 306 0.74 -4.37 4.65
C LEU A 306 0.95 -3.75 6.03
N VAL A 307 2.12 -3.99 6.64
CA VAL A 307 2.48 -3.39 7.92
C VAL A 307 2.42 -1.87 7.84
N LYS A 308 2.97 -1.26 6.79
CA LYS A 308 2.91 0.20 6.61
C LYS A 308 1.50 0.71 6.40
N ASN A 309 0.67 -0.01 5.65
CA ASN A 309 -0.72 0.35 5.39
C ASN A 309 -1.62 0.20 6.62
N SER A 310 -1.19 -0.52 7.66
CA SER A 310 -1.91 -0.53 8.94
C SER A 310 -2.01 0.87 9.58
N THR A 311 -1.06 1.77 9.30
CA THR A 311 -1.10 3.18 9.76
C THR A 311 -2.29 3.97 9.24
N LEU A 312 -2.95 3.49 8.18
CA LEU A 312 -4.16 4.11 7.62
C LEU A 312 -5.35 3.99 8.57
N ALA A 313 -5.28 3.09 9.55
CA ALA A 313 -6.34 2.87 10.52
C ALA A 313 -6.63 4.09 11.40
N ILE A 314 -5.65 5.01 11.54
CA ILE A 314 -5.84 6.34 12.16
C ILE A 314 -7.05 7.08 11.59
N ALA A 315 -7.38 6.88 10.31
CA ALA A 315 -8.46 7.59 9.64
C ALA A 315 -9.87 7.08 9.98
N ILE A 316 -9.97 5.82 10.42
CA ILE A 316 -11.22 5.20 10.90
C ILE A 316 -11.26 5.11 12.43
N GLY A 317 -10.26 5.66 13.12
CA GLY A 317 -10.23 5.74 14.59
C GLY A 317 -9.67 4.50 15.31
N TYR A 318 -9.10 3.53 14.59
CA TYR A 318 -8.46 2.39 15.24
C TYR A 318 -7.13 2.80 15.88
N GLN A 319 -6.93 2.48 17.16
CA GLN A 319 -5.76 2.87 17.94
C GLN A 319 -4.59 1.91 17.73
N GLU A 320 -3.94 2.00 16.57
CA GLU A 320 -2.62 1.42 16.32
C GLU A 320 -1.49 2.39 16.69
N LEU A 321 -0.23 1.97 16.53
CA LEU A 321 0.95 2.73 16.92
C LEU A 321 0.95 4.19 16.46
N MET A 322 0.65 4.47 15.19
CA MET A 322 0.66 5.83 14.66
C MET A 322 -0.51 6.66 15.21
N ALA A 323 -1.71 6.09 15.34
CA ALA A 323 -2.83 6.75 15.98
C ALA A 323 -2.52 7.12 17.44
N VAL A 324 -1.94 6.20 18.21
CA VAL A 324 -1.53 6.45 19.61
C VAL A 324 -0.45 7.54 19.70
N ILE A 325 0.55 7.49 18.81
CA ILE A 325 1.59 8.53 18.75
C ILE A 325 0.99 9.88 18.37
N ASN A 326 0.05 9.93 17.42
CA ASN A 326 -0.62 11.16 17.02
C ASN A 326 -1.43 11.77 18.19
N THR A 327 -2.11 10.94 18.99
CA THR A 327 -2.77 11.38 20.23
C THR A 327 -1.77 11.94 21.23
N ALA A 328 -0.64 11.25 21.45
CA ALA A 328 0.41 11.72 22.35
C ALA A 328 1.02 13.06 21.89
N ILE A 329 1.29 13.22 20.60
CA ILE A 329 1.76 14.49 20.00
C ILE A 329 0.73 15.60 20.22
N THR A 330 -0.55 15.31 20.03
CA THR A 330 -1.63 16.31 20.18
C THR A 330 -1.80 16.75 21.62
N GLN A 331 -1.60 15.86 22.60
CA GLN A 331 -1.73 16.17 24.03
C GLN A 331 -0.47 16.83 24.62
N THR A 332 0.73 16.38 24.22
CA THR A 332 2.00 16.86 24.79
C THR A 332 2.63 18.02 24.02
N GLY A 333 2.26 18.21 22.74
CA GLY A 333 2.95 19.13 21.83
C GLY A 333 4.31 18.63 21.34
N LEU A 334 4.78 17.46 21.77
CA LEU A 334 6.11 16.89 21.45
C LEU A 334 6.11 16.14 20.11
N ALA A 335 5.90 16.89 19.03
CA ALA A 335 5.80 16.34 17.68
C ALA A 335 7.08 15.64 17.19
N LEU A 336 8.25 16.19 17.51
CA LEU A 336 9.51 15.63 17.04
C LEU A 336 9.80 14.27 17.69
N GLU A 337 9.69 14.20 19.00
CA GLU A 337 9.93 13.01 19.80
C GLU A 337 8.93 11.90 19.44
N GLY A 338 7.64 12.25 19.33
CA GLY A 338 6.61 11.31 18.91
C GLY A 338 6.87 10.74 17.51
N ILE A 339 7.18 11.60 16.52
CA ILE A 339 7.48 11.13 15.16
C ILE A 339 8.80 10.35 15.10
N ALA A 340 9.83 10.72 15.88
CA ALA A 340 11.08 9.97 15.98
C ALA A 340 10.83 8.54 16.50
N LEU A 341 9.99 8.39 17.53
CA LEU A 341 9.57 7.08 18.04
C LEU A 341 8.81 6.28 16.98
N ALA A 342 7.90 6.91 16.23
CA ALA A 342 7.17 6.27 15.14
C ALA A 342 8.14 5.75 14.06
N VAL A 343 9.07 6.60 13.60
CA VAL A 343 10.07 6.25 12.59
C VAL A 343 10.94 5.10 13.07
N LEU A 344 11.44 5.17 14.31
CA LEU A 344 12.27 4.11 14.90
C LEU A 344 11.53 2.78 14.97
N ALA A 345 10.30 2.78 15.49
CA ALA A 345 9.49 1.58 15.63
C ALA A 345 9.16 0.95 14.27
N TYR A 346 8.66 1.74 13.31
CA TYR A 346 8.31 1.24 11.97
C TYR A 346 9.54 0.77 11.18
N LEU A 347 10.67 1.48 11.29
CA LEU A 347 11.92 1.06 10.66
C LEU A 347 12.43 -0.24 11.27
N THR A 348 12.35 -0.39 12.60
CA THR A 348 12.73 -1.63 13.30
C THR A 348 11.88 -2.81 12.82
N VAL A 349 10.55 -2.64 12.78
CA VAL A 349 9.63 -3.68 12.25
C VAL A 349 9.96 -4.00 10.79
N ALA A 350 10.23 -3.00 9.96
CA ALA A 350 10.58 -3.19 8.56
C ALA A 350 11.92 -3.93 8.38
N LEU A 351 12.93 -3.61 9.19
CA LEU A 351 14.24 -4.26 9.16
C LEU A 351 14.17 -5.71 9.66
N VAL A 352 13.43 -5.96 10.74
CA VAL A 352 13.23 -7.32 11.28
C VAL A 352 12.49 -8.19 10.26
N LEU A 353 11.37 -7.71 9.73
CA LEU A 353 10.57 -8.45 8.76
C LEU A 353 11.34 -8.64 7.44
N GLY A 354 11.87 -7.54 6.87
CA GLY A 354 12.62 -7.55 5.61
C GLY A 354 13.91 -8.37 5.69
N GLY A 355 14.66 -8.26 6.80
CA GLY A 355 15.86 -9.06 7.06
C GLY A 355 15.53 -10.54 7.22
N GLY A 356 14.46 -10.88 7.94
CA GLY A 356 13.97 -12.25 8.08
C GLY A 356 13.59 -12.89 6.73
N LEU A 357 12.82 -12.17 5.91
CA LEU A 357 12.44 -12.61 4.56
C LEU A 357 13.65 -12.73 3.62
N SER A 358 14.61 -11.80 3.72
CA SER A 358 15.83 -11.83 2.91
C SER A 358 16.75 -12.99 3.30
N ALA A 359 16.90 -13.28 4.59
CA ALA A 359 17.64 -14.44 5.08
C ALA A 359 16.96 -15.74 4.65
N TRP A 360 15.62 -15.79 4.63
CA TRP A 360 14.87 -16.92 4.10
C TRP A 360 15.11 -17.10 2.60
N ASN A 361 15.11 -16.01 1.81
CA ASN A 361 15.41 -16.02 0.38
C ASN A 361 16.82 -16.56 0.11
N ALA A 362 17.84 -16.02 0.77
CA ALA A 362 19.24 -16.42 0.57
C ALA A 362 19.49 -17.91 0.87
N ARG A 363 18.75 -18.50 1.81
CA ARG A 363 18.87 -19.93 2.13
C ARG A 363 18.28 -20.85 1.06
N HIS A 364 17.29 -20.39 0.31
CA HIS A 364 16.54 -21.20 -0.67
C HIS A 364 16.88 -20.87 -2.13
N ALA A 365 17.47 -19.71 -2.41
CA ALA A 365 17.96 -19.30 -3.72
C ALA A 365 19.41 -19.78 -3.94
N ARG A 366 19.61 -21.08 -4.20
CA ARG A 366 20.94 -21.62 -4.57
C ARG A 366 21.26 -21.48 -6.07
N HIS A 367 20.28 -21.15 -6.90
CA HIS A 367 20.44 -20.81 -8.32
C HIS A 367 19.54 -19.62 -8.59
N ASP A 368 20.09 -18.56 -9.17
CA ASP A 368 19.32 -17.40 -9.61
C ASP A 368 18.34 -17.87 -10.72
N PRO A 369 17.07 -17.44 -10.76
CA PRO A 369 16.17 -17.71 -11.89
C PRO A 369 16.66 -17.14 -13.24
N GLY A 370 17.89 -16.62 -13.31
CA GLY A 370 18.45 -15.81 -14.37
C GLY A 370 19.16 -16.54 -15.51
N ASP A 371 19.48 -17.84 -15.39
CA ASP A 371 20.32 -18.50 -16.42
C ASP A 371 19.58 -19.48 -17.35
N THR A 372 18.25 -19.64 -17.22
CA THR A 372 17.50 -20.47 -18.16
C THR A 372 17.00 -19.63 -19.34
N HIS A 373 17.78 -19.61 -20.42
CA HIS A 373 17.31 -19.17 -21.74
C HIS A 373 16.23 -20.15 -22.24
N GLY A 374 15.06 -19.64 -22.63
CA GLY A 374 13.97 -20.46 -23.17
C GLY A 374 12.59 -19.80 -23.10
N ALA A 375 11.63 -20.35 -23.83
CA ALA A 375 10.23 -19.90 -23.80
C ALA A 375 9.64 -20.08 -22.40
N ARG A 376 8.86 -19.09 -21.95
CA ARG A 376 8.19 -19.12 -20.64
C ARG A 376 6.74 -19.54 -20.79
N LEU A 377 6.10 -19.98 -19.70
CA LEU A 377 4.68 -20.33 -19.70
C LEU A 377 3.78 -19.15 -20.13
N SER A 378 4.29 -17.91 -20.08
CA SER A 378 3.63 -16.75 -20.69
C SER A 378 3.50 -16.85 -22.22
N ASP A 379 4.46 -17.49 -22.89
CA ASP A 379 4.65 -17.42 -24.34
C ASP A 379 4.00 -18.62 -25.05
N ARG A 380 3.89 -19.77 -24.35
CA ARG A 380 3.15 -20.96 -24.80
C ARG A 380 2.30 -21.52 -23.64
N PRO A 381 0.98 -21.26 -23.61
CA PRO A 381 0.12 -21.87 -22.61
C PRO A 381 -0.06 -23.37 -22.90
N LEU A 382 0.75 -24.21 -22.25
CA LEU A 382 0.71 -25.69 -22.38
C LEU A 382 -0.68 -26.29 -22.09
N TRP A 383 -1.52 -25.59 -21.33
CA TRP A 383 -2.84 -26.07 -20.90
C TRP A 383 -3.92 -26.02 -21.98
N ARG A 384 -3.58 -25.65 -23.23
CA ARG A 384 -4.55 -25.61 -24.33
C ARG A 384 -4.48 -26.80 -25.29
N GLU A 385 -3.45 -27.63 -25.24
CA GLU A 385 -3.22 -28.65 -26.28
C GLU A 385 -3.21 -30.13 -25.83
N ALA A 386 -3.51 -30.44 -24.57
CA ALA A 386 -3.58 -31.85 -24.15
C ALA A 386 -4.96 -32.23 -23.61
N GLY A 387 -5.77 -32.83 -24.50
CA GLY A 387 -6.63 -33.99 -24.25
C GLY A 387 -7.48 -34.03 -22.98
N SER A 388 -8.80 -33.94 -23.19
CA SER A 388 -9.88 -34.63 -22.44
C SER A 388 -9.85 -34.50 -20.91
N ASP A 389 -10.60 -33.53 -20.39
CA ASP A 389 -11.18 -33.63 -19.06
C ASP A 389 -12.04 -34.92 -19.01
N PRO A 390 -11.71 -35.94 -18.19
CA PRO A 390 -12.42 -37.24 -18.22
C PRO A 390 -13.89 -37.13 -17.79
N HIS A 391 -14.30 -35.98 -17.23
CA HIS A 391 -15.69 -35.68 -16.86
C HIS A 391 -16.11 -34.26 -17.29
N PRO A 392 -16.46 -34.05 -18.57
CA PRO A 392 -16.85 -32.74 -19.10
C PRO A 392 -18.09 -32.14 -18.41
N TRP A 393 -18.89 -32.97 -17.72
CA TRP A 393 -20.06 -32.53 -16.97
C TRP A 393 -19.70 -31.73 -15.71
N ARG A 394 -18.58 -32.01 -15.03
CA ARG A 394 -18.16 -31.26 -13.84
C ARG A 394 -17.77 -29.82 -14.19
N GLY A 395 -17.02 -29.66 -15.27
CA GLY A 395 -16.70 -28.35 -15.84
C GLY A 395 -17.96 -27.57 -16.20
N LYS A 396 -18.92 -28.21 -16.88
CA LYS A 396 -20.22 -27.59 -17.23
C LYS A 396 -21.06 -27.20 -16.01
N ILE A 397 -21.13 -28.04 -14.96
CA ILE A 397 -21.84 -27.72 -13.71
C ILE A 397 -21.18 -26.51 -13.04
N LEU A 398 -19.86 -26.50 -12.92
CA LEU A 398 -19.13 -25.36 -12.36
C LEU A 398 -19.34 -24.09 -13.20
N SER A 399 -19.31 -24.19 -14.53
CA SER A 399 -19.63 -23.08 -15.43
C SER A 399 -21.03 -22.55 -15.18
N ALA A 400 -22.02 -23.44 -15.12
CA ALA A 400 -23.42 -23.08 -14.92
C ALA A 400 -23.61 -22.42 -13.54
N ALA A 401 -23.07 -23.01 -12.48
CA ALA A 401 -23.14 -22.47 -11.13
C ALA A 401 -22.49 -21.08 -11.04
N LEU A 402 -21.28 -20.91 -11.58
CA LEU A 402 -20.60 -19.61 -11.57
C LEU A 402 -21.32 -18.58 -12.45
N THR A 403 -21.93 -18.99 -13.56
CA THR A 403 -22.72 -18.10 -14.44
C THR A 403 -23.98 -17.63 -13.72
N VAL A 404 -24.73 -18.55 -13.10
CA VAL A 404 -25.93 -18.23 -12.32
C VAL A 404 -25.58 -17.31 -11.15
N LEU A 405 -24.55 -17.65 -10.36
CA LEU A 405 -24.11 -16.80 -9.25
C LEU A 405 -23.70 -15.40 -9.73
N SER A 406 -22.92 -15.31 -10.81
CA SER A 406 -22.51 -14.02 -11.36
C SER A 406 -23.68 -13.22 -11.91
N ALA A 407 -24.65 -13.88 -12.55
CA ALA A 407 -25.86 -13.25 -13.08
C ALA A 407 -26.76 -12.75 -11.95
N VAL A 408 -26.98 -13.55 -10.91
CA VAL A 408 -27.76 -13.18 -9.72
C VAL A 408 -27.09 -11.99 -9.02
N SER A 409 -25.79 -12.07 -8.74
CA SER A 409 -25.07 -10.95 -8.11
C SER A 409 -25.10 -9.68 -8.96
N ALA A 410 -24.92 -9.79 -10.29
CA ALA A 410 -25.00 -8.65 -11.19
C ALA A 410 -26.41 -8.06 -11.22
N TRP A 411 -27.45 -8.90 -11.23
CA TRP A 411 -28.85 -8.48 -11.18
C TRP A 411 -29.16 -7.75 -9.87
N THR A 412 -28.81 -8.32 -8.71
CA THR A 412 -29.05 -7.69 -7.40
C THR A 412 -28.32 -6.34 -7.28
N LEU A 413 -27.11 -6.24 -7.82
CA LEU A 413 -26.36 -4.97 -7.83
C LEU A 413 -27.00 -3.95 -8.75
N LEU A 414 -27.48 -4.36 -9.93
CA LEU A 414 -28.15 -3.48 -10.89
C LEU A 414 -29.50 -3.00 -10.34
N GLU A 415 -30.23 -3.89 -9.69
CA GLU A 415 -31.50 -3.61 -9.04
C GLU A 415 -31.34 -2.56 -7.93
N TRP A 416 -30.34 -2.75 -7.06
CA TRP A 416 -30.03 -1.80 -5.99
C TRP A 416 -29.43 -0.48 -6.51
N ALA A 417 -28.43 -0.56 -7.39
CA ALA A 417 -27.65 0.61 -7.80
C ALA A 417 -28.33 1.46 -8.88
N VAL A 418 -29.26 0.92 -9.66
CA VAL A 418 -29.84 1.64 -10.81
C VAL A 418 -31.35 1.64 -10.76
N MET A 419 -31.99 0.47 -10.67
CA MET A 419 -33.45 0.35 -10.87
C MET A 419 -34.25 0.97 -9.71
N HIS A 420 -33.85 0.69 -8.47
CA HIS A 420 -34.50 1.24 -7.28
C HIS A 420 -33.76 2.45 -6.69
N ALA A 421 -32.80 3.01 -7.43
CA ALA A 421 -31.96 4.08 -6.93
C ALA A 421 -32.65 5.44 -6.97
N VAL A 422 -32.40 6.26 -5.95
CA VAL A 422 -32.89 7.65 -5.87
C VAL A 422 -31.81 8.58 -6.41
N TRP A 423 -32.08 9.21 -7.54
CA TRP A 423 -31.10 10.05 -8.25
C TRP A 423 -31.14 11.54 -7.85
N ARG A 424 -32.28 12.02 -7.34
CA ARG A 424 -32.50 13.42 -6.94
C ARG A 424 -33.43 13.47 -5.72
N GLY A 425 -33.31 14.51 -4.91
CA GLY A 425 -34.19 14.76 -3.76
C GLY A 425 -33.45 14.82 -2.43
N ASP A 426 -34.21 15.10 -1.37
CA ASP A 426 -33.70 15.27 -0.02
C ASP A 426 -33.41 13.93 0.68
N PRO A 427 -32.67 13.92 1.82
CA PRO A 427 -32.39 12.71 2.58
C PRO A 427 -33.63 11.88 2.96
N ALA A 428 -34.78 12.53 3.13
CA ALA A 428 -36.06 11.87 3.42
C ALA A 428 -36.58 11.03 2.25
N ALA A 429 -36.32 11.46 1.00
CA ALA A 429 -36.68 10.68 -0.19
C ALA A 429 -35.89 9.37 -0.25
N CYS A 430 -34.63 9.40 0.18
CA CYS A 430 -33.80 8.20 0.26
C CYS A 430 -34.16 7.27 1.43
N ALA A 431 -34.72 7.79 2.53
CA ALA A 431 -35.05 6.96 3.69
C ALA A 431 -36.17 5.95 3.39
N ASN A 432 -37.04 6.28 2.43
CA ASN A 432 -38.17 5.44 2.01
C ASN A 432 -37.85 4.55 0.80
N ALA A 433 -36.63 4.63 0.25
CA ALA A 433 -36.26 3.91 -0.95
C ALA A 433 -35.50 2.62 -0.62
N ALA A 434 -35.72 1.58 -1.44
CA ALA A 434 -35.06 0.29 -1.30
C ALA A 434 -33.67 0.22 -1.96
N GLY A 435 -33.35 1.14 -2.87
CA GLY A 435 -32.08 1.17 -3.61
C GLY A 435 -31.07 2.20 -3.13
N ALA A 436 -30.01 2.39 -3.91
CA ALA A 436 -28.93 3.33 -3.63
C ALA A 436 -29.41 4.78 -3.66
N CYS A 437 -28.95 5.59 -2.70
CA CYS A 437 -29.21 7.03 -2.68
C CYS A 437 -28.12 7.80 -3.44
N TRP A 438 -28.24 7.92 -4.76
CA TRP A 438 -27.35 8.77 -5.57
C TRP A 438 -27.62 10.26 -5.40
N ALA A 439 -28.79 10.66 -4.87
CA ALA A 439 -29.07 12.04 -4.48
C ALA A 439 -28.03 12.58 -3.49
N ALA A 440 -27.52 11.74 -2.58
CA ALA A 440 -26.44 12.10 -1.66
C ALA A 440 -25.17 12.56 -2.38
N VAL A 441 -24.88 11.96 -3.54
CA VAL A 441 -23.73 12.34 -4.38
C VAL A 441 -24.07 13.54 -5.25
N GLY A 442 -25.28 13.58 -5.82
CA GLY A 442 -25.75 14.65 -6.70
C GLY A 442 -25.81 16.01 -6.01
N GLU A 443 -26.46 16.09 -4.84
CA GLU A 443 -26.61 17.33 -4.08
C GLU A 443 -25.27 17.84 -3.53
N ASN A 444 -24.37 16.91 -3.19
CA ASN A 444 -23.03 17.24 -2.67
C ASN A 444 -21.94 17.30 -3.75
N LEU A 445 -22.30 17.25 -5.03
CA LEU A 445 -21.33 17.29 -6.13
C LEU A 445 -20.46 18.56 -6.12
N PRO A 446 -20.98 19.77 -5.80
CA PRO A 446 -20.14 20.96 -5.63
C PRO A 446 -19.09 20.80 -4.52
N LEU A 447 -19.45 20.17 -3.40
CA LEU A 447 -18.52 19.92 -2.29
C LEU A 447 -17.45 18.88 -2.69
N LEU A 448 -17.84 17.82 -3.43
CA LEU A 448 -16.89 16.82 -3.92
C LEU A 448 -15.90 17.39 -4.95
N PHE A 449 -16.36 18.28 -5.83
CA PHE A 449 -15.52 18.89 -6.87
C PHE A 449 -14.65 20.04 -6.34
N PHE A 450 -15.21 20.92 -5.52
CA PHE A 450 -14.57 22.17 -5.11
C PHE A 450 -14.20 22.23 -3.63
N GLY A 451 -14.55 21.22 -2.83
CA GLY A 451 -14.31 21.23 -1.39
C GLY A 451 -14.91 22.45 -0.71
N THR A 452 -14.13 23.08 0.17
CA THR A 452 -14.54 24.26 0.94
C THR A 452 -14.39 25.59 0.19
N MET A 453 -14.22 25.56 -1.14
CA MET A 453 -14.10 26.77 -1.96
C MET A 453 -15.36 27.64 -1.86
N THR A 454 -15.17 28.95 -1.72
CA THR A 454 -16.27 29.91 -1.71
C THR A 454 -16.97 29.92 -3.07
N PRO A 455 -18.27 30.27 -3.16
CA PRO A 455 -19.00 30.28 -4.43
C PRO A 455 -18.31 31.06 -5.56
N ALA A 456 -17.62 32.16 -5.22
CA ALA A 456 -16.85 32.96 -6.17
C ALA A 456 -15.65 32.21 -6.78
N ASP A 457 -15.00 31.32 -6.01
CA ASP A 457 -13.81 30.60 -6.46
C ASP A 457 -14.15 29.34 -7.30
N ARG A 458 -15.41 28.87 -7.25
CA ARG A 458 -15.81 27.60 -7.88
C ARG A 458 -15.66 27.62 -9.39
N TYR A 459 -16.01 28.73 -10.04
CA TYR A 459 -15.92 28.83 -11.50
C TYR A 459 -14.47 28.81 -12.01
N PRO A 460 -13.53 29.61 -11.44
CA PRO A 460 -12.11 29.45 -11.76
C PRO A 460 -11.56 28.05 -11.43
N GLY A 461 -11.98 27.47 -10.30
CA GLY A 461 -11.62 26.10 -9.92
C GLY A 461 -12.08 25.06 -10.95
N PHE A 462 -13.26 25.24 -11.54
CA PHE A 462 -13.79 24.39 -12.61
C PHE A 462 -12.95 24.48 -13.88
N ILE A 463 -12.61 25.70 -14.31
CA ILE A 463 -11.73 25.93 -15.48
C ILE A 463 -10.38 25.24 -15.27
N ALA A 464 -9.79 25.40 -14.08
CA ALA A 464 -8.54 24.73 -13.74
C ALA A 464 -8.68 23.20 -13.79
N CYS A 465 -9.73 22.62 -13.21
CA CYS A 465 -9.99 21.17 -13.28
C CYS A 465 -10.14 20.68 -14.73
N ALA A 466 -10.94 21.39 -15.53
CA ALA A 466 -11.16 21.04 -16.93
C ALA A 466 -9.87 21.09 -17.76
N ALA A 467 -9.03 22.11 -17.54
CA ALA A 467 -7.74 22.23 -18.20
C ALA A 467 -6.75 21.13 -17.78
N LEU A 468 -6.70 20.78 -16.50
CA LEU A 468 -5.87 19.67 -15.99
C LEU A 468 -6.32 18.31 -16.56
N LEU A 469 -7.63 18.03 -16.56
CA LEU A 469 -8.20 16.82 -17.16
C LEU A 469 -7.97 16.78 -18.67
N GLY A 470 -8.09 17.92 -19.37
CA GLY A 470 -7.74 18.05 -20.78
C GLY A 470 -6.26 17.74 -21.04
N GLY A 471 -5.36 18.22 -20.18
CA GLY A 471 -3.93 17.92 -20.26
C GLY A 471 -3.63 16.44 -20.04
N ILE A 472 -4.29 15.80 -19.09
CA ILE A 472 -4.23 14.34 -18.88
C ILE A 472 -4.76 13.61 -20.14
N GLY A 473 -5.91 14.01 -20.67
CA GLY A 473 -6.49 13.43 -21.88
C GLY A 473 -5.55 13.53 -23.09
N LEU A 474 -4.91 14.68 -23.27
CA LEU A 474 -3.95 14.95 -24.35
C LEU A 474 -2.67 14.11 -24.20
N THR A 475 -2.13 13.98 -22.98
CA THR A 475 -0.92 13.17 -22.73
C THR A 475 -1.16 11.67 -22.90
N LEU A 476 -2.31 11.17 -22.45
CA LEU A 476 -2.65 9.74 -22.50
C LEU A 476 -3.24 9.31 -23.85
N GLY A 477 -4.02 10.17 -24.52
CA GLY A 477 -4.82 9.83 -25.70
C GLY A 477 -4.26 10.29 -27.05
N ALA A 478 -3.67 11.49 -27.13
CA ALA A 478 -3.37 12.15 -28.39
C ALA A 478 -1.92 11.93 -28.88
N ARG A 479 -1.45 10.69 -28.90
CA ARG A 479 -0.07 10.35 -29.31
C ARG A 479 0.22 10.54 -30.80
N ARG A 480 -0.82 10.66 -31.63
CA ARG A 480 -0.69 10.92 -33.08
C ARG A 480 -0.30 12.37 -33.39
N LEU A 481 -0.50 13.30 -32.45
CA LEU A 481 -0.08 14.68 -32.62
C LEU A 481 1.44 14.81 -32.55
N PRO A 482 2.05 15.68 -33.37
CA PRO A 482 3.47 15.99 -33.26
C PRO A 482 3.82 16.43 -31.83
N ALA A 483 4.99 16.00 -31.33
CA ALA A 483 5.41 16.29 -29.96
C ALA A 483 5.44 17.80 -29.64
N ARG A 484 5.78 18.64 -30.63
CA ARG A 484 5.78 20.11 -30.51
C ARG A 484 4.37 20.67 -30.30
N VAL A 485 3.40 20.22 -31.09
CA VAL A 485 1.99 20.64 -30.95
C VAL A 485 1.45 20.21 -29.59
N ARG A 486 1.70 18.96 -29.19
CA ARG A 486 1.29 18.47 -27.88
C ARG A 486 1.90 19.28 -26.74
N ALA A 487 3.19 19.60 -26.81
CA ALA A 487 3.86 20.42 -25.80
C ALA A 487 3.30 21.85 -25.76
N ALA A 488 3.04 22.47 -26.91
CA ALA A 488 2.43 23.80 -26.99
C ALA A 488 1.02 23.81 -26.38
N THR A 489 0.17 22.84 -26.71
CA THR A 489 -1.18 22.72 -26.12
C THR A 489 -1.12 22.49 -24.61
N LEU A 490 -0.18 21.67 -24.11
CA LEU A 490 0.02 21.50 -22.67
C LEU A 490 0.46 22.79 -21.97
N ALA A 491 1.33 23.58 -22.60
CA ALA A 491 1.74 24.88 -22.08
C ALA A 491 0.57 25.86 -22.01
N VAL A 492 -0.30 25.88 -23.04
CA VAL A 492 -1.54 26.67 -23.05
C VAL A 492 -2.48 26.23 -21.94
N LEU A 493 -2.73 24.92 -21.78
CA LEU A 493 -3.57 24.40 -20.70
C LEU A 493 -3.02 24.73 -19.32
N LEU A 494 -1.70 24.66 -19.13
CA LEU A 494 -1.06 25.07 -17.88
C LEU A 494 -1.23 26.58 -17.63
N LEU A 495 -1.10 27.41 -18.67
CA LEU A 495 -1.35 28.84 -18.58
C LEU A 495 -2.81 29.14 -18.21
N ILE A 496 -3.78 28.38 -18.73
CA ILE A 496 -5.19 28.48 -18.34
C ILE A 496 -5.37 28.14 -16.86
N VAL A 497 -4.72 27.09 -16.36
CA VAL A 497 -4.76 26.74 -14.93
C VAL A 497 -4.19 27.86 -14.08
N VAL A 498 -3.01 28.38 -14.44
CA VAL A 498 -2.38 29.50 -13.71
C VAL A 498 -3.27 30.73 -13.76
N SER A 499 -3.80 31.09 -14.93
CA SER A 499 -4.70 32.24 -15.12
C SER A 499 -5.97 32.13 -14.29
N ALA A 500 -6.59 30.94 -14.26
CA ALA A 500 -7.79 30.70 -13.47
C ALA A 500 -7.52 30.81 -11.95
N LEU A 501 -6.38 30.31 -11.46
CA LEU A 501 -6.08 30.33 -10.03
C LEU A 501 -5.48 31.66 -9.54
N THR A 502 -4.77 32.39 -10.39
CA THR A 502 -4.17 33.68 -10.03
C THR A 502 -5.06 34.87 -10.35
N GLY A 503 -6.06 34.69 -11.22
CA GLY A 503 -6.89 35.76 -11.75
C GLY A 503 -6.19 36.64 -12.80
N TRP A 504 -4.91 36.37 -13.11
CA TRP A 504 -4.14 37.12 -14.11
C TRP A 504 -4.39 36.57 -15.53
N PRO A 505 -4.52 37.42 -16.57
CA PRO A 505 -4.43 38.88 -16.59
C PRO A 505 -5.77 39.60 -16.31
N TRP A 506 -6.84 38.87 -16.03
CA TRP A 506 -8.22 39.37 -15.97
C TRP A 506 -8.60 40.14 -14.69
N GLY A 507 -7.65 40.40 -13.78
CA GLY A 507 -7.86 41.16 -12.55
C GLY A 507 -8.59 40.42 -11.42
N GLY A 508 -8.66 39.08 -11.49
CA GLY A 508 -9.27 38.26 -10.43
C GLY A 508 -8.41 38.15 -9.17
N ALA A 509 -9.03 37.78 -8.05
CA ALA A 509 -8.30 37.53 -6.80
C ALA A 509 -7.51 36.21 -6.85
N LEU A 510 -6.28 36.23 -6.30
CA LEU A 510 -5.45 35.03 -6.17
C LEU A 510 -6.12 34.00 -5.23
N ILE A 511 -6.39 32.81 -5.77
CA ILE A 511 -6.88 31.66 -5.00
C ILE A 511 -5.65 30.88 -4.52
N GLY A 512 -5.21 31.16 -3.29
CA GLY A 512 -4.07 30.48 -2.67
C GLY A 512 -4.34 29.00 -2.33
N PRO A 513 -3.28 28.19 -2.12
CA PRO A 513 -3.42 26.75 -1.83
C PRO A 513 -4.27 26.39 -0.61
N GLN A 514 -4.43 27.32 0.34
CA GLN A 514 -5.27 27.14 1.52
C GLN A 514 -6.77 27.13 1.20
N ARG A 515 -7.16 27.71 0.05
CA ARG A 515 -8.56 27.80 -0.40
C ARG A 515 -8.94 26.70 -1.39
N TRP A 516 -7.98 25.93 -1.92
CA TRP A 516 -8.27 24.84 -2.85
C TRP A 516 -8.97 23.68 -2.16
N GLY A 517 -9.86 22.99 -2.87
CA GLY A 517 -10.55 21.82 -2.33
C GLY A 517 -10.99 20.80 -3.38
N GLY A 518 -11.39 19.62 -2.92
CA GLY A 518 -12.02 18.57 -3.72
C GLY A 518 -11.11 18.00 -4.82
N LEU A 519 -11.69 17.85 -6.01
CA LEU A 519 -11.04 17.29 -7.19
C LEU A 519 -9.83 18.11 -7.64
N LEU A 520 -9.89 19.44 -7.49
CA LEU A 520 -8.79 20.32 -7.85
C LEU A 520 -7.51 19.96 -7.09
N VAL A 521 -7.62 19.76 -5.77
CA VAL A 521 -6.48 19.40 -4.91
C VAL A 521 -5.91 18.04 -5.31
N THR A 522 -6.77 17.04 -5.52
CA THR A 522 -6.34 15.69 -5.96
C THR A 522 -5.59 15.75 -7.29
N LEU A 523 -6.09 16.52 -8.27
CA LEU A 523 -5.45 16.68 -9.59
C LEU A 523 -4.11 17.41 -9.49
N ILE A 524 -4.06 18.56 -8.81
CA ILE A 524 -2.83 19.34 -8.69
C ILE A 524 -1.77 18.54 -7.91
N LEU A 525 -2.12 17.93 -6.77
CA LEU A 525 -1.17 17.11 -6.01
C LEU A 525 -0.63 15.96 -6.85
N SER A 526 -1.49 15.23 -7.56
CA SER A 526 -1.07 14.12 -8.41
C SER A 526 -0.11 14.56 -9.50
N ILE A 527 -0.45 15.61 -10.24
CA ILE A 527 0.35 16.10 -11.38
C ILE A 527 1.66 16.73 -10.90
N ALA A 528 1.60 17.62 -9.90
CA ALA A 528 2.76 18.34 -9.40
C ALA A 528 3.74 17.40 -8.69
N ALA A 529 3.24 16.46 -7.87
CA ALA A 529 4.10 15.49 -7.19
C ALA A 529 4.82 14.60 -8.21
N LEU A 530 4.13 14.13 -9.26
CA LEU A 530 4.75 13.33 -10.32
C LEU A 530 5.75 14.13 -11.15
N ALA A 531 5.39 15.36 -11.53
CA ALA A 531 6.27 16.25 -12.31
C ALA A 531 7.57 16.56 -11.55
N ALA A 532 7.50 16.77 -10.24
CA ALA A 532 8.67 17.01 -9.40
C ALA A 532 9.43 15.72 -9.00
N ALA A 533 8.73 14.59 -8.86
CA ALA A 533 9.33 13.34 -8.45
C ALA A 533 10.23 12.72 -9.53
N VAL A 534 9.88 12.85 -10.82
CA VAL A 534 10.68 12.32 -11.93
C VAL A 534 12.11 12.87 -11.98
N PRO A 535 12.34 14.20 -12.01
CA PRO A 535 13.69 14.76 -11.99
C PRO A 535 14.43 14.45 -10.69
N LEU A 536 13.74 14.50 -9.54
CA LEU A 536 14.34 14.17 -8.25
C LEU A 536 14.77 12.69 -8.19
N ALA A 537 13.96 11.77 -8.73
CA ALA A 537 14.31 10.35 -8.83
C ALA A 537 15.54 10.12 -9.70
N PHE A 538 15.65 10.83 -10.82
CA PHE A 538 16.82 10.76 -11.69
C PHE A 538 18.07 11.28 -10.99
N ALA A 539 17.98 12.41 -10.29
CA ALA A 539 19.07 12.96 -9.49
C ALA A 539 19.52 11.98 -8.39
N LEU A 540 18.59 11.39 -7.65
CA LEU A 540 18.88 10.38 -6.62
C LEU A 540 19.51 9.10 -7.22
N ALA A 541 19.00 8.64 -8.36
CA ALA A 541 19.55 7.48 -9.06
C ALA A 541 20.98 7.72 -9.56
N LEU A 542 21.30 8.92 -10.04
CA LEU A 542 22.66 9.31 -10.42
C LEU A 542 23.58 9.45 -9.20
N LEU A 543 23.12 10.09 -8.12
CA LEU A 543 23.88 10.22 -6.87
C LEU A 543 24.26 8.85 -6.28
N ARG A 544 23.31 7.90 -6.26
CA ARG A 544 23.55 6.51 -5.83
C ARG A 544 24.63 5.80 -6.65
N ARG A 545 24.88 6.23 -7.89
CA ARG A 545 25.88 5.63 -8.80
C ARG A 545 27.15 6.47 -8.94
N SER A 546 27.23 7.60 -8.23
CA SER A 546 28.40 8.47 -8.28
C SER A 546 29.64 7.75 -7.73
N GLY A 547 30.84 8.16 -8.20
CA GLY A 547 32.10 7.60 -7.70
C GLY A 547 32.39 7.96 -6.23
N SER A 548 31.68 8.95 -5.66
CA SER A 548 31.80 9.33 -4.26
C SER A 548 31.02 8.35 -3.38
N ARG A 549 31.74 7.62 -2.51
CA ARG A 549 31.12 6.68 -1.56
C ARG A 549 30.12 7.39 -0.65
N ALA A 550 30.46 8.57 -0.15
CA ALA A 550 29.57 9.28 0.76
C ALA A 550 28.29 9.79 0.08
N ALA A 551 28.37 10.33 -1.13
CA ALA A 551 27.17 10.75 -1.87
C ALA A 551 26.27 9.54 -2.21
N SER A 552 26.88 8.42 -2.61
CA SER A 552 26.16 7.16 -2.84
C SER A 552 25.49 6.64 -1.58
N LEU A 553 26.20 6.65 -0.44
CA LEU A 553 25.67 6.22 0.86
C LEU A 553 24.57 7.16 1.39
N ALA A 554 24.72 8.48 1.23
CA ALA A 554 23.69 9.44 1.64
C ALA A 554 22.41 9.26 0.83
N ALA A 555 22.52 9.14 -0.50
CA ALA A 555 21.37 8.89 -1.36
C ALA A 555 20.75 7.52 -1.10
N ALA A 556 21.55 6.49 -0.79
CA ALA A 556 21.05 5.19 -0.36
C ALA A 556 20.30 5.29 0.97
N GLY A 557 20.89 5.93 1.99
CA GLY A 557 20.29 6.13 3.30
C GLY A 557 18.95 6.86 3.22
N LEU A 558 18.88 7.96 2.46
CA LEU A 558 17.62 8.68 2.23
C LEU A 558 16.56 7.79 1.57
N VAL A 559 16.91 7.10 0.49
CA VAL A 559 15.98 6.24 -0.25
C VAL A 559 15.49 5.08 0.64
N GLU A 560 16.37 4.42 1.39
CA GLU A 560 15.99 3.33 2.29
C GLU A 560 15.15 3.85 3.47
N ALA A 561 15.47 5.01 4.04
CA ALA A 561 14.68 5.61 5.12
C ALA A 561 13.26 5.97 4.66
N VAL A 562 13.14 6.72 3.57
CA VAL A 562 11.84 7.13 3.00
C VAL A 562 11.00 5.92 2.58
N ARG A 563 11.63 4.90 2.00
CA ARG A 563 10.92 3.67 1.64
C ARG A 563 10.58 2.81 2.85
N GLY A 564 11.37 2.87 3.93
CA GLY A 564 11.19 2.10 5.17
C GLY A 564 10.06 2.62 6.06
N VAL A 565 9.75 3.90 5.98
CA VAL A 565 8.76 4.59 6.82
C VAL A 565 7.39 4.68 6.12
N PRO A 566 6.25 4.46 6.82
CA PRO A 566 4.92 4.65 6.24
C PRO A 566 4.69 6.07 5.71
N LEU A 567 3.94 6.20 4.62
CA LEU A 567 3.63 7.53 4.05
C LEU A 567 2.80 8.40 5.00
N VAL A 568 1.92 7.81 5.82
CA VAL A 568 1.19 8.53 6.87
C VAL A 568 2.15 9.21 7.85
N THR A 569 3.20 8.50 8.30
CA THR A 569 4.25 9.08 9.14
C THR A 569 4.97 10.23 8.45
N GLN A 570 5.26 10.10 7.17
CA GLN A 570 5.91 11.17 6.39
C GLN A 570 5.01 12.40 6.26
N LEU A 571 3.70 12.22 6.07
CA LEU A 571 2.73 13.30 6.02
C LEU A 571 2.57 13.99 7.38
N LEU A 572 2.53 13.23 8.49
CA LEU A 572 2.45 13.79 9.84
C LEU A 572 3.75 14.51 10.23
N PHE A 573 4.92 13.96 9.87
CA PHE A 573 6.20 14.67 9.98
C PHE A 573 6.16 16.00 9.23
N ALA A 574 5.72 15.98 7.98
CA ALA A 574 5.59 17.17 7.16
C ALA A 574 4.60 18.17 7.77
N SER A 575 3.50 17.71 8.39
CA SER A 575 2.46 18.59 8.94
C SER A 575 2.79 19.16 10.32
N PHE A 576 3.54 18.46 11.16
CA PHE A 576 3.81 18.87 12.55
C PHE A 576 5.25 19.32 12.77
N VAL A 577 6.23 18.60 12.24
CA VAL A 577 7.65 18.87 12.49
C VAL A 577 8.20 19.93 11.54
N LEU A 578 7.85 19.88 10.25
CA LEU A 578 8.41 20.82 9.28
C LEU A 578 8.03 22.30 9.53
N PRO A 579 6.78 22.66 9.90
CA PRO A 579 6.44 24.04 10.28
C PRO A 579 7.20 24.54 11.51
N MET A 580 7.57 23.63 12.41
CA MET A 580 8.42 23.96 13.55
C MET A 580 9.80 24.37 13.03
N LEU A 581 10.42 23.55 12.18
CA LEU A 581 11.73 23.82 11.60
C LEU A 581 11.79 25.08 10.72
N LEU A 582 10.74 25.36 9.94
CA LEU A 582 10.75 26.46 8.97
C LEU A 582 10.25 27.80 9.52
N GLY A 583 9.88 27.88 10.80
CA GLY A 583 9.35 29.12 11.40
C GLY A 583 7.88 29.43 11.06
N GLY A 584 7.10 28.43 10.64
CA GLY A 584 5.69 28.57 10.27
C GLY A 584 5.46 29.05 8.83
N GLY A 585 4.20 29.37 8.49
CA GLY A 585 3.83 29.99 7.20
C GLY A 585 3.71 29.07 5.98
N VAL A 586 4.10 27.80 6.08
CA VAL A 586 3.97 26.85 4.96
C VAL A 586 2.57 26.21 4.97
N SER A 587 1.89 26.23 3.83
CA SER A 587 0.56 25.62 3.70
C SER A 587 0.60 24.09 3.84
N LYS A 588 -0.44 23.48 4.44
CA LYS A 588 -0.57 22.01 4.51
C LYS A 588 -0.50 21.35 3.12
N PHE A 589 -1.02 22.03 2.10
CA PHE A 589 -0.91 21.60 0.70
C PHE A 589 0.56 21.47 0.26
N SER A 590 1.38 22.49 0.50
CA SER A 590 2.80 22.50 0.12
C SER A 590 3.59 21.41 0.85
N MET A 591 3.26 21.16 2.12
CA MET A 591 3.88 20.10 2.93
C MET A 591 3.49 18.72 2.43
N ALA A 592 2.21 18.51 2.10
CA ALA A 592 1.72 17.29 1.49
C ALA A 592 2.39 17.03 0.13
N LEU A 593 2.51 18.07 -0.70
CA LEU A 593 3.18 18.00 -2.00
C LEU A 593 4.65 17.61 -1.84
N ALA A 594 5.37 18.21 -0.89
CA ALA A 594 6.77 17.88 -0.63
C ALA A 594 6.94 16.41 -0.17
N ALA A 595 6.12 15.95 0.76
CA ALA A 595 6.14 14.58 1.25
C ALA A 595 5.82 13.56 0.14
N LEU A 596 4.75 13.79 -0.64
CA LEU A 596 4.37 12.95 -1.78
C LEU A 596 5.45 12.93 -2.87
N THR A 597 6.06 14.09 -3.16
CA THR A 597 7.15 14.21 -4.14
C THR A 597 8.36 13.39 -3.71
N LEU A 598 8.83 13.56 -2.47
CA LEU A 598 9.99 12.83 -1.95
C LEU A 598 9.73 11.32 -1.91
N HIS A 599 8.56 10.91 -1.40
CA HIS A 599 8.14 9.51 -1.36
C HIS A 599 8.17 8.88 -2.76
N THR A 600 7.49 9.52 -3.71
CA THR A 600 7.39 9.05 -5.09
C THR A 600 8.75 9.04 -5.78
N ALA A 601 9.61 10.04 -5.52
CA ALA A 601 10.95 10.12 -6.08
C ALA A 601 11.84 8.97 -5.59
N CYS A 602 11.79 8.63 -4.31
CA CYS A 602 12.56 7.51 -3.75
C CYS A 602 12.08 6.16 -4.31
N LEU A 603 10.78 5.96 -4.50
CA LEU A 603 10.23 4.77 -5.15
C LEU A 603 10.67 4.67 -6.61
N LEU A 604 10.62 5.78 -7.36
CA LEU A 604 11.01 5.80 -8.77
C LEU A 604 12.53 5.66 -8.95
N ALA A 605 13.34 6.23 -8.05
CA ALA A 605 14.79 6.05 -8.05
C ALA A 605 15.17 4.57 -7.88
N GLU A 606 14.41 3.83 -7.07
CA GLU A 606 14.60 2.39 -6.91
C GLU A 606 14.22 1.60 -8.17
N VAL A 607 13.13 1.98 -8.83
CA VAL A 607 12.74 1.39 -10.12
C VAL A 607 13.84 1.60 -11.17
N LEU A 608 14.38 2.82 -11.28
CA LEU A 608 15.48 3.12 -12.19
C LEU A 608 16.75 2.31 -11.85
N ARG A 609 17.07 2.17 -10.55
CA ARG A 609 18.20 1.35 -10.09
C ARG A 609 18.01 -0.13 -10.47
N GLY A 610 16.82 -0.69 -10.22
CA GLY A 610 16.49 -2.08 -10.56
C GLY A 610 16.56 -2.33 -12.07
N ALA A 611 16.04 -1.40 -12.87
CA ALA A 611 16.09 -1.48 -14.33
C ALA A 611 17.53 -1.42 -14.89
N LEU A 612 18.39 -0.59 -14.29
CA LEU A 612 19.81 -0.54 -14.63
C LEU A 612 20.55 -1.84 -14.30
N GLN A 613 20.20 -2.49 -13.19
CA GLN A 613 20.81 -3.77 -12.78
C GLN A 613 20.37 -4.96 -13.63
N ALA A 614 19.18 -4.88 -14.23
CA ALA A 614 18.65 -5.93 -15.08
C ALA A 614 19.35 -6.01 -16.46
N ILE A 615 20.16 -5.02 -16.83
CA ILE A 615 20.85 -5.01 -18.12
C ILE A 615 22.08 -5.92 -18.07
N PRO A 616 22.23 -6.87 -19.03
CA PRO A 616 23.40 -7.73 -19.10
C PRO A 616 24.69 -6.91 -19.21
N PRO A 617 25.75 -7.24 -18.43
CA PRO A 617 27.00 -6.50 -18.46
C PRO A 617 27.67 -6.52 -19.84
N GLY A 618 27.41 -7.55 -20.65
CA GLY A 618 27.89 -7.66 -22.03
C GLY A 618 27.49 -6.50 -22.95
N GLN A 619 26.34 -5.84 -22.70
CA GLN A 619 25.93 -4.66 -23.47
C GLN A 619 26.90 -3.49 -23.30
N MET A 620 27.35 -3.25 -22.06
CA MET A 620 28.34 -2.22 -21.77
C MET A 620 29.73 -2.61 -22.29
N MET A 621 30.09 -3.89 -22.18
CA MET A 621 31.38 -4.39 -22.70
C MET A 621 31.45 -4.25 -24.22
N ALA A 622 30.40 -4.63 -24.94
CA ALA A 622 30.32 -4.48 -26.39
C ALA A 622 30.37 -3.02 -26.83
N ALA A 623 29.62 -2.13 -26.17
CA ALA A 623 29.67 -0.69 -26.47
C ALA A 623 31.09 -0.12 -26.30
N ARG A 624 31.78 -0.50 -25.22
CA ARG A 624 33.17 -0.09 -25.00
C ARG A 624 34.15 -0.71 -25.99
N ALA A 625 33.94 -1.96 -26.41
CA ALA A 625 34.74 -2.62 -27.44
C ALA A 625 34.63 -1.92 -28.80
N LEU A 626 33.49 -1.29 -29.08
CA LEU A 626 33.27 -0.43 -30.25
C LEU A 626 33.83 1.00 -30.09
N GLY A 627 34.61 1.27 -29.04
CA GLY A 627 35.23 2.58 -28.79
C GLY A 627 34.27 3.64 -28.23
N MET A 628 33.04 3.28 -27.83
CA MET A 628 32.11 4.25 -27.27
C MET A 628 32.59 4.75 -25.90
N GLY A 629 32.64 6.08 -25.73
CA GLY A 629 32.80 6.71 -24.44
C GLY A 629 31.62 6.39 -23.49
N PRO A 630 31.80 6.46 -22.15
CA PRO A 630 30.77 6.09 -21.19
C PRO A 630 29.45 6.82 -21.38
N ALA A 631 29.48 8.13 -21.65
CA ALA A 631 28.28 8.93 -21.85
C ALA A 631 27.50 8.48 -23.10
N THR A 632 28.21 8.27 -24.21
CA THR A 632 27.63 7.77 -25.46
C THR A 632 27.03 6.38 -25.26
N ALA A 633 27.79 5.45 -24.66
CA ALA A 633 27.31 4.10 -24.35
C ALA A 633 26.04 4.13 -23.49
N TYR A 634 25.98 5.00 -22.47
CA TYR A 634 24.77 5.17 -21.67
C TYR A 634 23.60 5.73 -22.47
N ALA A 635 23.82 6.76 -23.29
CA ALA A 635 22.75 7.42 -24.02
C ALA A 635 22.17 6.56 -25.16
N THR A 636 23.03 5.85 -25.90
CA THR A 636 22.62 5.15 -27.14
C THR A 636 22.35 3.67 -26.95
N VAL A 637 23.02 2.99 -26.01
CA VAL A 637 22.88 1.54 -25.82
C VAL A 637 22.08 1.23 -24.56
N ILE A 638 22.49 1.78 -23.40
CA ILE A 638 21.94 1.38 -22.10
C ILE A 638 20.58 2.03 -21.84
N TRP A 639 20.48 3.35 -21.95
CA TRP A 639 19.26 4.10 -21.61
C TRP A 639 18.01 3.66 -22.38
N PRO A 640 18.09 3.35 -23.69
CA PRO A 640 16.94 2.82 -24.43
C PRO A 640 16.42 1.47 -23.90
N GLN A 641 17.29 0.66 -23.30
CA GLN A 641 16.93 -0.60 -22.64
C GLN A 641 16.37 -0.32 -21.24
N VAL A 642 17.04 0.54 -20.45
CA VAL A 642 16.59 0.94 -19.10
C VAL A 642 15.15 1.44 -19.14
N ARG A 643 14.83 2.37 -20.05
CA ARG A 643 13.48 2.95 -20.13
C ARG A 643 12.41 1.89 -20.44
N ARG A 644 12.75 0.86 -21.22
CA ARG A 644 11.83 -0.24 -21.54
C ARG A 644 11.60 -1.15 -20.34
N ILE A 645 12.67 -1.48 -19.61
CA ILE A 645 12.59 -2.29 -18.39
C ILE A 645 11.88 -1.54 -17.25
N ALA A 646 12.14 -0.23 -17.11
CA ALA A 646 11.60 0.60 -16.04
C ALA A 646 10.13 0.98 -16.24
N ALA A 647 9.64 1.12 -17.48
CA ALA A 647 8.33 1.71 -17.74
C ALA A 647 7.15 1.00 -17.04
N PRO A 648 7.04 -0.34 -17.02
CA PRO A 648 5.92 -1.02 -16.34
C PRO A 648 5.91 -0.76 -14.83
N ALA A 649 7.08 -0.84 -14.19
CA ALA A 649 7.22 -0.60 -12.76
C ALA A 649 7.01 0.89 -12.42
N ALA A 650 7.51 1.81 -13.25
CA ALA A 650 7.32 3.24 -13.08
C ALA A 650 5.83 3.63 -13.18
N LEU A 651 5.06 3.04 -14.10
CA LEU A 651 3.62 3.29 -14.12
C LEU A 651 2.93 2.79 -12.84
N GLY A 652 3.36 1.65 -12.30
CA GLY A 652 2.87 1.18 -10.99
C GLY A 652 3.06 2.23 -9.89
N VAL A 653 4.22 2.89 -9.87
CA VAL A 653 4.50 4.02 -8.96
C VAL A 653 3.61 5.23 -9.27
N PHE A 654 3.35 5.54 -10.55
CA PHE A 654 2.47 6.66 -10.91
C PHE A 654 1.02 6.45 -10.48
N VAL A 655 0.48 5.25 -10.67
CA VAL A 655 -0.86 4.88 -10.17
C VAL A 655 -0.89 4.90 -8.64
N GLY A 656 0.19 4.45 -7.99
CA GLY A 656 0.38 4.58 -6.55
C GLY A 656 0.29 6.03 -6.08
N ALA A 657 1.09 6.92 -6.66
CA ALA A 657 1.13 8.34 -6.30
C ALA A 657 -0.24 9.03 -6.40
N VAL A 658 -1.03 8.72 -7.44
CA VAL A 658 -2.40 9.24 -7.57
C VAL A 658 -3.27 8.76 -6.41
N LYS A 659 -3.21 7.47 -6.07
CA LYS A 659 -3.98 6.91 -4.94
C LYS A 659 -3.53 7.48 -3.60
N ASP A 660 -2.24 7.70 -3.44
CA ASP A 660 -1.60 8.22 -2.23
C ASP A 660 -1.99 9.68 -1.94
N THR A 661 -2.46 10.42 -2.95
CA THR A 661 -3.04 11.76 -2.72
C THR A 661 -4.25 11.74 -1.80
N SER A 662 -4.98 10.63 -1.70
CA SER A 662 -6.10 10.50 -0.75
C SER A 662 -5.66 10.52 0.73
N LEU A 663 -4.39 10.19 1.01
CA LEU A 663 -3.85 10.14 2.36
C LEU A 663 -3.69 11.55 2.97
N VAL A 664 -3.66 12.59 2.16
CA VAL A 664 -3.55 13.98 2.64
C VAL A 664 -4.78 14.40 3.46
N SER A 665 -5.91 13.70 3.30
CA SER A 665 -7.09 13.85 4.16
C SER A 665 -6.85 13.52 5.63
N ILE A 666 -5.79 12.74 5.95
CA ILE A 666 -5.39 12.43 7.33
C ILE A 666 -4.83 13.67 8.03
N ILE A 667 -4.05 14.49 7.32
CA ILE A 667 -3.49 15.75 7.86
C ILE A 667 -4.45 16.95 7.72
N GLY A 668 -5.68 16.68 7.26
CA GLY A 668 -6.73 17.69 7.10
C GLY A 668 -6.61 18.54 5.84
N VAL A 669 -5.94 18.05 4.79
CA VAL A 669 -6.04 18.66 3.45
C VAL A 669 -7.32 18.16 2.78
N PHE A 670 -8.10 19.08 2.22
CA PHE A 670 -9.46 18.82 1.73
C PHE A 670 -9.45 18.33 0.27
N ASP A 671 -8.91 17.13 0.03
CA ASP A 671 -8.98 16.45 -1.28
C ASP A 671 -10.39 15.86 -1.54
N VAL A 672 -10.58 15.11 -2.63
CA VAL A 672 -11.88 14.45 -2.92
C VAL A 672 -12.31 13.53 -1.78
N LEU A 673 -11.39 12.78 -1.16
CA LEU A 673 -11.73 11.93 -0.03
C LEU A 673 -12.07 12.76 1.22
N GLY A 674 -11.32 13.83 1.48
CA GLY A 674 -11.64 14.81 2.52
C GLY A 674 -13.04 15.41 2.35
N ALA A 675 -13.41 15.77 1.12
CA ALA A 675 -14.74 16.26 0.79
C ALA A 675 -15.83 15.21 1.05
N ALA A 676 -15.61 13.95 0.64
CA ALA A 676 -16.54 12.86 0.94
C ALA A 676 -16.70 12.62 2.45
N LYS A 677 -15.60 12.67 3.23
CA LYS A 677 -15.66 12.60 4.69
C LYS A 677 -16.50 13.74 5.28
N ALA A 678 -16.41 14.94 4.73
CA ALA A 678 -17.22 16.07 5.18
C ALA A 678 -18.71 15.91 4.88
N VAL A 679 -19.07 15.35 3.72
CA VAL A 679 -20.48 14.98 3.41
C VAL A 679 -21.02 14.00 4.45
N VAL A 680 -20.24 12.95 4.75
CA VAL A 680 -20.63 11.89 5.70
C VAL A 680 -20.61 12.36 7.16
N ALA A 681 -19.81 13.38 7.47
CA ALA A 681 -19.78 13.99 8.80
C ALA A 681 -21.07 14.78 9.09
N GLY A 682 -21.75 15.30 8.06
CA GLY A 682 -23.06 15.95 8.18
C GLY A 682 -24.15 14.99 8.65
N THR A 683 -25.11 15.49 9.43
CA THR A 683 -26.21 14.68 9.98
C THR A 683 -27.10 14.08 8.91
N ASP A 684 -27.32 14.84 7.83
CA ASP A 684 -28.35 14.57 6.83
C ASP A 684 -27.97 13.40 5.91
N TRP A 685 -26.70 13.32 5.51
CA TRP A 685 -26.21 12.33 4.56
C TRP A 685 -25.40 11.18 5.21
N ARG A 686 -25.19 11.21 6.53
CA ARG A 686 -24.45 10.18 7.28
C ARG A 686 -24.91 8.72 6.99
N PRO A 687 -26.22 8.39 6.86
CA PRO A 687 -26.65 7.02 6.57
C PRO A 687 -26.20 6.50 5.17
N TYR A 688 -25.93 7.42 4.23
CA TYR A 688 -25.63 7.13 2.82
C TYR A 688 -24.13 7.22 2.51
N HIS A 689 -23.29 6.94 3.50
CA HIS A 689 -21.83 7.02 3.37
C HIS A 689 -21.25 6.00 2.39
N VAL A 690 -21.88 4.83 2.22
CA VAL A 690 -21.42 3.81 1.27
C VAL A 690 -21.52 4.34 -0.16
N GLU A 691 -22.62 5.01 -0.53
CA GLU A 691 -22.84 5.58 -1.85
C GLU A 691 -21.83 6.70 -2.15
N VAL A 692 -21.60 7.58 -1.19
CA VAL A 692 -20.61 8.68 -1.31
C VAL A 692 -19.20 8.12 -1.51
N TYR A 693 -18.77 7.16 -0.69
CA TYR A 693 -17.44 6.56 -0.84
C TYR A 693 -17.31 5.69 -2.11
N LEU A 694 -18.38 4.99 -2.54
CA LEU A 694 -18.39 4.25 -3.80
C LEU A 694 -18.26 5.18 -5.01
N ALA A 695 -18.91 6.35 -5.00
CA ALA A 695 -18.76 7.34 -6.07
C ALA A 695 -17.31 7.86 -6.17
N VAL A 696 -16.68 8.18 -5.04
CA VAL A 696 -15.25 8.54 -5.01
C VAL A 696 -14.37 7.37 -5.45
N ALA A 697 -14.73 6.13 -5.10
CA ALA A 697 -13.97 4.95 -5.49
C ALA A 697 -14.03 4.73 -7.01
N LEU A 698 -15.19 4.95 -7.63
CA LEU A 698 -15.36 4.92 -9.07
C LEU A 698 -14.50 5.98 -9.77
N LEU A 699 -14.41 7.19 -9.21
CA LEU A 699 -13.57 8.26 -9.73
C LEU A 699 -12.08 7.87 -9.72
N TYR A 700 -11.55 7.42 -8.57
CA TYR A 700 -10.16 6.94 -8.48
C TYR A 700 -9.91 5.70 -9.35
N PHE A 701 -10.88 4.79 -9.45
CA PHE A 701 -10.80 3.61 -10.29
C PHE A 701 -10.70 3.99 -11.78
N ALA A 702 -11.54 4.93 -12.25
CA ALA A 702 -11.51 5.42 -13.62
C ALA A 702 -10.16 6.09 -13.96
N ALA A 703 -9.65 6.94 -13.06
CA ALA A 703 -8.34 7.57 -13.21
C ALA A 703 -7.20 6.54 -13.29
N SER A 704 -7.19 5.56 -12.38
CA SER A 704 -6.19 4.49 -12.34
C SER A 704 -6.26 3.56 -13.56
N LEU A 705 -7.46 3.28 -14.07
CA LEU A 705 -7.66 2.51 -15.30
C LEU A 705 -7.15 3.24 -16.53
N ALA A 706 -7.36 4.55 -16.63
CA ALA A 706 -6.86 5.37 -17.74
C ALA A 706 -5.34 5.29 -17.82
N LEU A 707 -4.65 5.47 -16.68
CA LEU A 707 -3.19 5.32 -16.58
C LEU A 707 -2.75 3.89 -16.94
N SER A 708 -3.42 2.87 -16.38
CA SER A 708 -3.09 1.45 -16.62
C SER A 708 -3.26 1.03 -18.09
N LYS A 709 -4.23 1.60 -18.82
CA LYS A 709 -4.39 1.36 -20.27
C LYS A 709 -3.19 1.88 -21.06
N VAL A 710 -2.57 2.99 -20.62
CA VAL A 710 -1.39 3.55 -21.28
C VAL A 710 -0.15 2.67 -21.11
N ALA A 711 0.07 2.04 -19.94
CA ALA A 711 1.18 1.06 -19.80
C ALA A 711 1.05 -0.08 -20.80
N ARG A 712 -0.12 -0.73 -20.84
CA ARG A 712 -0.30 -1.91 -21.70
C ARG A 712 -0.04 -1.60 -23.17
N ARG A 713 -0.41 -0.39 -23.61
CA ARG A 713 -0.09 0.10 -24.96
C ARG A 713 1.40 0.36 -25.14
N MET A 714 2.10 0.89 -24.13
CA MET A 714 3.55 1.09 -24.20
C MET A 714 4.32 -0.23 -24.26
N GLU A 715 3.87 -1.25 -23.51
CA GLU A 715 4.43 -2.60 -23.53
C GLU A 715 4.27 -3.25 -24.92
N ALA A 716 3.09 -3.12 -25.53
CA ALA A 716 2.80 -3.69 -26.84
C ALA A 716 3.57 -3.07 -28.03
N HIS A 717 4.14 -1.87 -27.88
CA HIS A 717 5.01 -1.25 -28.90
C HIS A 717 6.51 -1.44 -28.60
N ALA A 718 6.84 -1.99 -27.43
CA ALA A 718 8.22 -2.23 -27.00
C ALA A 718 8.67 -3.68 -27.23
N ALA A 719 7.72 -4.62 -27.29
CA ALA A 719 7.86 -5.94 -27.89
C ALA A 719 7.73 -5.83 -29.41
#